data_AF-A0A437AAK6-F1
#
_entry.id   AF-A0A437AAK6-F1
#
_cell.length_a   1.000
_cell.length_b   1.000
_cell.length_c   1.000
_cell.angle_alpha   90.00
_cell.angle_beta   90.00
_cell.angle_gamma   90.00
#
_symmetry.space_group_name_H-M   'P 1'
#
loop_
_entity.id
_entity.type
_entity.pdbx_description
1 polymer ?
#
loop_
_entity_poly.entity_id
_entity_poly.type
_entity_poly.pdbx_seq_one_letter_code
_entity_poly.pdbx_strand_id
1 'polypeptide(L)'
;MKFTSIALTSTLTATSFGNPIPEDDNMIQKRATSCTVSAYSSVSSAKSSCTSITLSNIAVPAGKTLDLTGLKSGQVVTFAGRTTFGYKEWEGPLVSVSGTDVKIIGASGSVLDGEGSRWWDGKGGNGGKTKTKFFAAHSLKSSSIASVTIKDSPVQVFSFSSATSVTVTKPTINNKNGDTNSLGHNTDAFDIGNSDHITIDGATVYNQDDCLAINSGTNIIFTNGYCSGGHGLSIGSVGGRSNSVVDTVTISNSQIVNSDNGIRVKTVSGATGSVKGVTYSNITLNGIKKYGIVIQQDYENGSPTGTPTNGVKIDKLKLSGVTGTVTSSATNVYILCRIYLEVDLVTARPYSQGFPILQIRNASIANVTTTTNSDADPQGWNTKTLSDLPKIDSARAQLSILNSAYSYHGIFIVHDELREVPTSNVLFSRKINALDPELEGTAEDVFKVFQDFLTAHPTETVLCSIKWDYDRSGQPSDFESLLESLFNDGSHGSWYTSSTFPKLDDARGKIVLIRRYNENLGFYMDVSNNTPDHTDSTGQFRVQDIYNPSTLPDGTPNYDTKWNAVKNFLNTRQPFNSSQLNLNCLSAVKIEGINVLYKPAFWANEINARMRTWLGTIETQTANLGIVAMDFPDVPGSDWSFSVK
;
A
#
# COMPACT_ATOMS: atom_id res chain seq x y z
N MET A 1 -40.90 -63.40 3.47
CA MET A 1 -41.08 -61.96 3.75
C MET A 1 -42.20 -61.44 2.87
N LYS A 2 -43.38 -61.28 3.48
CA LYS A 2 -44.59 -60.67 2.92
C LYS A 2 -44.99 -59.62 3.94
N PHE A 3 -45.35 -58.41 3.54
CA PHE A 3 -46.43 -57.71 4.23
C PHE A 3 -47.25 -56.84 3.26
N THR A 4 -48.54 -57.08 3.40
CA THR A 4 -49.71 -56.66 2.64
C THR A 4 -50.27 -55.36 3.24
N SER A 5 -50.87 -54.51 2.41
CA SER A 5 -51.63 -53.33 2.81
C SER A 5 -52.88 -53.69 3.63
N ILE A 6 -53.18 -52.91 4.67
CA ILE A 6 -54.46 -52.91 5.39
C ILE A 6 -54.95 -51.46 5.47
N ALA A 7 -56.14 -51.22 4.93
CA ALA A 7 -56.94 -50.03 5.16
C ALA A 7 -57.75 -50.21 6.46
N LEU A 8 -57.86 -49.16 7.27
CA LEU A 8 -58.79 -49.10 8.39
C LEU A 8 -59.66 -47.84 8.26
N THR A 9 -60.94 -48.06 8.03
CA THR A 9 -62.02 -47.07 8.21
C THR A 9 -62.46 -47.05 9.67
N SER A 10 -62.55 -45.87 10.28
CA SER A 10 -63.32 -45.65 11.51
C SER A 10 -64.08 -44.34 11.44
N THR A 11 -65.40 -44.44 11.39
CA THR A 11 -66.39 -43.40 11.61
C THR A 11 -66.34 -42.92 13.07
N LEU A 12 -66.25 -41.61 13.30
CA LEU A 12 -66.62 -40.99 14.58
C LEU A 12 -67.60 -39.83 14.36
N THR A 13 -68.59 -39.84 15.22
CA THR A 13 -69.83 -39.06 15.28
C THR A 13 -69.63 -37.58 15.58
N ALA A 14 -70.46 -36.74 14.98
CA ALA A 14 -70.58 -35.32 15.25
C ALA A 14 -71.27 -35.05 16.60
N THR A 15 -70.67 -34.18 17.40
CA THR A 15 -71.35 -33.43 18.46
C THR A 15 -70.99 -31.95 18.30
N SER A 16 -71.97 -31.16 17.86
CA SER A 16 -71.92 -29.69 17.85
C SER A 16 -72.05 -29.18 19.28
N PHE A 17 -71.14 -28.31 19.73
CA PHE A 17 -71.42 -27.09 20.53
C PHE A 17 -70.10 -26.34 20.70
N GLY A 18 -69.97 -25.23 19.98
CA GLY A 18 -68.87 -24.26 20.10
C GLY A 18 -69.21 -23.05 19.23
N ASN A 19 -69.33 -21.89 19.86
CA ASN A 19 -69.75 -20.62 19.25
C ASN A 19 -68.94 -20.26 17.98
N PRO A 20 -69.48 -19.42 17.08
CA PRO A 20 -68.77 -18.99 15.88
C PRO A 20 -67.49 -18.27 16.30
N ILE A 21 -66.36 -18.79 15.85
CA ILE A 21 -65.14 -18.01 15.76
C ILE A 21 -65.47 -16.89 14.75
N PRO A 22 -65.24 -15.61 15.06
CA PRO A 22 -65.40 -14.56 14.06
C PRO A 22 -64.54 -14.92 12.86
N GLU A 23 -65.16 -15.05 11.68
CA GLU A 23 -64.42 -15.08 10.42
C GLU A 23 -63.62 -13.78 10.36
N ASP A 24 -62.31 -13.90 10.55
CA ASP A 24 -61.38 -12.83 10.20
C ASP A 24 -61.34 -12.78 8.68
N ASP A 25 -62.28 -12.02 8.13
CA ASP A 25 -62.50 -11.77 6.70
C ASP A 25 -61.34 -10.95 6.05
N ASN A 26 -60.18 -10.91 6.70
CA ASN A 26 -58.98 -10.18 6.27
C ASN A 26 -57.77 -11.06 5.94
N MET A 27 -57.92 -12.39 5.94
CA MET A 27 -56.92 -13.32 5.37
C MET A 27 -57.24 -13.64 3.90
N ILE A 28 -57.64 -12.65 3.10
CA ILE A 28 -57.44 -12.75 1.66
C ILE A 28 -55.93 -12.73 1.45
N GLN A 29 -55.32 -13.91 1.25
CA GLN A 29 -54.04 -14.03 0.57
C GLN A 29 -54.15 -13.15 -0.68
N LYS A 30 -53.49 -12.00 -0.66
CA LYS A 30 -53.42 -11.05 -1.77
C LYS A 30 -52.86 -11.86 -2.95
N ARG A 31 -53.74 -12.35 -3.84
CA ARG A 31 -53.35 -13.22 -4.95
C ARG A 31 -52.19 -12.55 -5.67
N ALA A 32 -51.02 -13.17 -5.64
CA ALA A 32 -49.83 -12.66 -6.31
C ALA A 32 -50.17 -12.48 -7.80
N THR A 33 -50.30 -11.23 -8.24
CA THR A 33 -50.70 -10.91 -9.61
C THR A 33 -49.45 -11.00 -10.47
N SER A 34 -49.38 -12.02 -11.31
CA SER A 34 -48.25 -12.23 -12.23
C SER A 34 -48.56 -11.67 -13.60
N CYS A 35 -47.62 -10.93 -14.18
CA CYS A 35 -47.78 -10.29 -15.49
C CYS A 35 -46.61 -10.64 -16.40
N THR A 36 -46.90 -10.91 -17.66
CA THR A 36 -45.87 -10.99 -18.70
C THR A 36 -46.04 -9.81 -19.65
N VAL A 37 -44.98 -9.04 -19.84
CA VAL A 37 -44.95 -7.83 -20.65
C VAL A 37 -43.94 -8.01 -21.77
N SER A 38 -44.37 -7.80 -23.01
CA SER A 38 -43.50 -7.81 -24.19
C SER A 38 -43.44 -6.47 -24.93
N ALA A 39 -44.26 -5.49 -24.53
CA ALA A 39 -44.24 -4.13 -25.05
C ALA A 39 -43.73 -3.15 -23.99
N TYR A 40 -42.78 -2.29 -24.36
CA TYR A 40 -42.23 -1.25 -23.46
C TYR A 40 -43.32 -0.37 -22.84
N SER A 41 -44.36 -0.01 -23.61
CA SER A 41 -45.47 0.83 -23.15
C SER A 41 -46.27 0.23 -21.99
N SER A 42 -46.21 -1.08 -21.79
CA SER A 42 -46.93 -1.79 -20.72
C SER A 42 -46.09 -2.02 -19.45
N VAL A 43 -44.82 -1.62 -19.44
CA VAL A 43 -43.94 -1.81 -18.27
C VAL A 43 -44.43 -0.99 -17.07
N SER A 44 -44.78 0.28 -17.29
CA SER A 44 -45.25 1.15 -16.20
C SER A 44 -46.54 0.67 -15.57
N SER A 45 -47.48 0.14 -16.36
CA SER A 45 -48.73 -0.40 -15.82
C SER A 45 -48.48 -1.68 -15.03
N ALA A 46 -47.64 -2.59 -15.54
CA ALA A 46 -47.27 -3.81 -14.83
C ALA A 46 -46.52 -3.53 -13.51
N LYS A 47 -45.63 -2.54 -13.48
CA LYS A 47 -44.97 -2.04 -12.27
C LYS A 47 -45.97 -1.65 -11.19
N SER A 48 -47.09 -1.03 -11.58
CA SER A 48 -48.11 -0.55 -10.66
C SER A 48 -49.14 -1.60 -10.24
N SER A 49 -49.38 -2.65 -11.01
CA SER A 49 -50.47 -3.61 -10.76
C SER A 49 -50.03 -5.01 -10.34
N CYS A 50 -48.82 -5.43 -10.71
CA CYS A 50 -48.38 -6.82 -10.57
C CYS A 50 -47.44 -7.00 -9.38
N THR A 51 -47.40 -8.18 -8.76
CA THR A 51 -46.38 -8.53 -7.75
C THR A 51 -45.21 -9.30 -8.36
N SER A 52 -45.43 -9.99 -9.49
CA SER A 52 -44.40 -10.65 -10.29
C SER A 52 -44.52 -10.19 -11.75
N ILE A 53 -43.42 -9.71 -12.33
CA ILE A 53 -43.38 -9.14 -13.68
C ILE A 53 -42.34 -9.91 -14.48
N THR A 54 -42.74 -10.52 -15.59
CA THR A 54 -41.82 -11.08 -16.59
C THR A 54 -41.73 -10.10 -17.75
N LEU A 55 -40.53 -9.57 -18.00
CA LEU A 55 -40.21 -8.71 -19.14
C LEU A 55 -39.63 -9.57 -20.26
N SER A 56 -40.44 -9.87 -21.28
CA SER A 56 -40.11 -10.80 -22.36
C SER A 56 -39.80 -10.08 -23.66
N ASN A 57 -38.55 -10.14 -24.12
CA ASN A 57 -38.09 -9.55 -25.38
C ASN A 57 -38.42 -8.05 -25.52
N ILE A 58 -38.26 -7.28 -24.44
CA ILE A 58 -38.55 -5.84 -24.45
C ILE A 58 -37.58 -5.13 -25.38
N ALA A 59 -38.12 -4.41 -26.37
CA ALA A 59 -37.38 -3.41 -27.13
C ALA A 59 -37.60 -2.03 -26.51
N VAL A 60 -36.59 -1.50 -25.82
CA VAL A 60 -36.64 -0.18 -25.21
C VAL A 60 -36.40 0.88 -26.29
N PRO A 61 -37.28 1.90 -26.45
CA PRO A 61 -37.09 2.93 -27.45
C PRO A 61 -35.79 3.72 -27.29
N ALA A 62 -35.28 4.28 -28.39
CA ALA A 62 -34.08 5.10 -28.38
C ALA A 62 -34.17 6.28 -27.41
N GLY A 63 -33.15 6.46 -26.57
CA GLY A 63 -33.11 7.55 -25.61
C GLY A 63 -34.10 7.44 -24.45
N LYS A 64 -34.61 6.23 -24.17
CA LYS A 64 -35.50 5.94 -23.05
C LYS A 64 -34.86 4.95 -22.10
N THR A 65 -35.19 5.10 -20.82
CA THR A 65 -34.83 4.16 -19.76
C THR A 65 -35.93 3.10 -19.65
N LEU A 66 -35.53 1.85 -19.45
CA LEU A 66 -36.39 0.84 -18.86
C LEU A 66 -36.54 1.13 -17.37
N ASP A 67 -37.59 1.89 -17.04
CA ASP A 67 -37.80 2.44 -15.70
C ASP A 67 -38.52 1.45 -14.77
N LEU A 68 -37.73 0.79 -13.94
CA LEU A 68 -38.15 -0.08 -12.85
C LEU A 68 -37.85 0.58 -11.48
N THR A 69 -37.85 1.91 -11.41
CA THR A 69 -37.76 2.63 -10.14
C THR A 69 -39.09 2.63 -9.40
N GLY A 70 -39.05 2.66 -8.07
CA GLY A 70 -40.24 2.71 -7.23
C GLY A 70 -41.04 1.40 -7.26
N LEU A 71 -40.36 0.26 -7.43
CA LEU A 71 -40.98 -1.05 -7.26
C LEU A 71 -41.54 -1.19 -5.84
N LYS A 72 -42.72 -1.79 -5.72
CA LYS A 72 -43.37 -2.11 -4.45
C LYS A 72 -42.56 -3.15 -3.70
N SER A 73 -42.63 -3.10 -2.37
CA SER A 73 -41.95 -4.08 -1.52
C SER A 73 -42.32 -5.52 -1.89
N GLY A 74 -41.34 -6.41 -1.98
CA GLY A 74 -41.53 -7.81 -2.33
C GLY A 74 -41.72 -8.09 -3.83
N GLN A 75 -41.70 -7.08 -4.70
CA GLN A 75 -41.88 -7.31 -6.14
C GLN A 75 -40.74 -8.10 -6.77
N VAL A 76 -41.13 -9.00 -7.68
CA VAL A 76 -40.20 -9.80 -8.49
C VAL A 76 -40.25 -9.32 -9.94
N VAL A 77 -39.11 -9.04 -10.54
CA VAL A 77 -38.97 -8.75 -11.96
C VAL A 77 -38.04 -9.79 -12.59
N THR A 78 -38.52 -10.48 -13.61
CA THR A 78 -37.77 -11.50 -14.37
C THR A 78 -37.56 -11.01 -15.79
N PHE A 79 -36.32 -10.89 -16.24
CA PHE A 79 -35.97 -10.68 -17.64
C PHE A 79 -36.00 -12.01 -18.38
N ALA A 80 -36.70 -12.06 -19.52
CA ALA A 80 -36.80 -13.23 -20.37
C ALA A 80 -36.52 -12.87 -21.84
N GLY A 81 -35.88 -13.79 -22.56
CA GLY A 81 -35.47 -13.56 -23.95
C GLY A 81 -34.44 -12.44 -24.08
N ARG A 82 -34.47 -11.71 -25.20
CA ARG A 82 -33.49 -10.67 -25.53
C ARG A 82 -34.09 -9.27 -25.36
N THR A 83 -33.69 -8.56 -24.32
CA THR A 83 -34.01 -7.13 -24.15
C THR A 83 -33.02 -6.30 -24.95
N THR A 84 -33.49 -5.34 -25.75
CA THR A 84 -32.65 -4.45 -26.58
C THR A 84 -32.97 -2.98 -26.34
N PHE A 85 -32.08 -2.10 -26.81
CA PHE A 85 -32.20 -0.65 -26.62
C PHE A 85 -31.98 0.08 -27.95
N GLY A 86 -32.85 1.02 -28.28
CA GLY A 86 -32.68 1.86 -29.47
C GLY A 86 -31.46 2.78 -29.35
N TYR A 87 -30.79 3.03 -30.48
CA TYR A 87 -29.59 3.87 -30.52
C TYR A 87 -29.91 5.36 -30.33
N LYS A 88 -29.22 5.99 -29.39
CA LYS A 88 -29.13 7.44 -29.20
C LYS A 88 -27.84 7.77 -28.49
N GLU A 89 -27.22 8.90 -28.79
CA GLU A 89 -26.11 9.46 -28.01
C GLU A 89 -26.69 10.29 -26.85
N TRP A 90 -26.64 9.72 -25.64
CA TRP A 90 -27.20 10.29 -24.41
C TRP A 90 -26.58 9.57 -23.20
N GLU A 91 -26.66 10.17 -22.01
CA GLU A 91 -25.95 9.66 -20.83
C GLU A 91 -26.61 8.42 -20.18
N GLY A 92 -27.89 8.14 -20.49
CA GLY A 92 -28.64 7.05 -19.90
C GLY A 92 -29.26 7.37 -18.53
N PRO A 93 -29.55 6.35 -17.70
CA PRO A 93 -29.22 4.93 -17.89
C PRO A 93 -30.18 4.17 -18.83
N LEU A 94 -29.74 3.03 -19.36
CA LEU A 94 -30.58 2.11 -20.14
C LEU A 94 -31.63 1.39 -19.26
N VAL A 95 -31.24 0.95 -18.06
CA VAL A 95 -32.11 0.31 -17.07
C VAL A 95 -31.92 1.01 -15.74
N SER A 96 -33.01 1.29 -15.02
CA SER A 96 -32.95 1.85 -13.67
C SER A 96 -33.89 1.09 -12.74
N VAL A 97 -33.39 0.69 -11.57
CA VAL A 97 -34.13 -0.10 -10.58
C VAL A 97 -33.97 0.53 -9.20
N SER A 98 -35.09 0.70 -8.50
CA SER A 98 -35.13 1.10 -7.09
C SER A 98 -36.33 0.49 -6.35
N GLY A 99 -36.20 0.31 -5.04
CA GLY A 99 -37.23 -0.32 -4.22
C GLY A 99 -36.64 -1.01 -2.99
N THR A 100 -37.51 -1.55 -2.14
CA THR A 100 -37.14 -2.32 -0.95
C THR A 100 -37.59 -3.77 -1.14
N ASP A 101 -36.81 -4.76 -0.71
CA ASP A 101 -37.18 -6.18 -0.82
C ASP A 101 -37.59 -6.58 -2.25
N VAL A 102 -36.86 -6.08 -3.26
CA VAL A 102 -37.13 -6.40 -4.66
C VAL A 102 -36.20 -7.50 -5.15
N LYS A 103 -36.69 -8.33 -6.08
CA LYS A 103 -35.92 -9.41 -6.69
C LYS A 103 -35.86 -9.22 -8.20
N ILE A 104 -34.67 -9.04 -8.73
CA ILE A 104 -34.42 -8.94 -10.17
C ILE A 104 -33.75 -10.23 -10.63
N ILE A 105 -34.31 -10.89 -11.63
CA ILE A 105 -33.88 -12.24 -12.05
C ILE A 105 -33.68 -12.26 -13.55
N GLY A 106 -32.57 -12.82 -14.02
CA GLY A 106 -32.43 -13.26 -15.41
C GLY A 106 -32.95 -14.70 -15.57
N ALA A 107 -33.95 -14.91 -16.43
CA ALA A 107 -34.38 -16.26 -16.80
C ALA A 107 -33.26 -16.96 -17.60
N SER A 108 -33.32 -18.30 -17.66
CA SER A 108 -32.38 -19.07 -18.47
C SER A 108 -32.38 -18.60 -19.93
N GLY A 109 -31.18 -18.35 -20.48
CA GLY A 109 -31.00 -17.83 -21.84
C GLY A 109 -31.40 -16.36 -22.04
N SER A 110 -31.83 -15.65 -21.00
CA SER A 110 -32.12 -14.22 -21.10
C SER A 110 -30.85 -13.39 -21.25
N VAL A 111 -30.96 -12.29 -21.99
CA VAL A 111 -29.87 -11.34 -22.16
C VAL A 111 -30.41 -9.92 -22.26
N LEU A 112 -29.75 -8.99 -21.57
CA LEU A 112 -29.90 -7.56 -21.79
C LEU A 112 -28.76 -7.15 -22.73
N ASP A 113 -29.10 -6.93 -23.99
CA ASP A 113 -28.14 -6.69 -25.06
C ASP A 113 -28.08 -5.20 -25.38
N GLY A 114 -26.98 -4.56 -24.97
CA GLY A 114 -26.74 -3.14 -25.21
C GLY A 114 -26.40 -2.82 -26.66
N GLU A 115 -25.94 -3.82 -27.44
CA GLU A 115 -25.39 -3.64 -28.79
C GLU A 115 -24.41 -2.44 -28.84
N GLY A 116 -23.47 -2.42 -27.89
CA GLY A 116 -22.57 -1.30 -27.57
C GLY A 116 -21.65 -0.86 -28.69
N SER A 117 -21.38 -1.73 -29.67
CA SER A 117 -20.59 -1.42 -30.87
C SER A 117 -21.13 -0.24 -31.68
N ARG A 118 -22.41 0.11 -31.53
CA ARG A 118 -23.01 1.31 -32.14
C ARG A 118 -22.41 2.60 -31.56
N TRP A 119 -21.93 2.57 -30.31
CA TRP A 119 -21.30 3.70 -29.60
C TRP A 119 -19.78 3.61 -29.51
N TRP A 120 -19.20 2.42 -29.46
CA TRP A 120 -17.76 2.24 -29.25
C TRP A 120 -16.92 2.96 -30.32
N ASP A 121 -15.97 3.77 -29.84
CA ASP A 121 -15.12 4.64 -30.65
C ASP A 121 -13.68 4.72 -30.08
N GLY A 122 -13.32 3.80 -29.18
CA GLY A 122 -12.02 3.74 -28.49
C GLY A 122 -11.84 4.77 -27.37
N LYS A 123 -12.81 5.66 -27.13
CA LYS A 123 -12.69 6.77 -26.17
C LYS A 123 -13.55 6.62 -24.92
N GLY A 124 -14.51 5.70 -24.91
CA GLY A 124 -15.33 5.40 -23.74
C GLY A 124 -16.02 6.65 -23.18
N GLY A 125 -15.96 6.86 -21.87
CA GLY A 125 -16.45 8.06 -21.20
C GLY A 125 -15.52 9.28 -21.28
N ASN A 126 -14.31 9.13 -21.81
CA ASN A 126 -13.30 10.17 -21.86
C ASN A 126 -13.43 11.11 -23.08
N GLY A 127 -14.39 10.85 -23.98
CA GLY A 127 -14.68 11.71 -25.13
C GLY A 127 -15.35 10.95 -26.28
N GLY A 128 -15.41 11.60 -27.45
CA GLY A 128 -16.06 11.04 -28.63
C GLY A 128 -17.58 11.13 -28.55
N LYS A 129 -18.28 10.06 -28.96
CA LYS A 129 -19.75 9.97 -28.84
C LYS A 129 -20.16 10.00 -27.38
N THR A 130 -21.30 10.64 -27.07
CA THR A 130 -21.94 10.48 -25.76
C THR A 130 -22.50 9.06 -25.64
N LYS A 131 -22.03 8.32 -24.63
CA LYS A 131 -22.37 6.92 -24.42
C LYS A 131 -23.24 6.75 -23.18
N THR A 132 -24.12 5.77 -23.22
CA THR A 132 -25.17 5.58 -22.23
C THR A 132 -24.75 4.54 -21.18
N LYS A 133 -24.89 4.90 -19.90
CA LYS A 133 -24.66 3.96 -18.78
C LYS A 133 -25.72 2.86 -18.79
N PHE A 134 -25.36 1.65 -18.37
CA PHE A 134 -26.26 0.50 -18.54
C PHE A 134 -27.31 0.38 -17.43
N PHE A 135 -26.90 0.03 -16.20
CA PHE A 135 -27.78 -0.41 -15.13
C PHE A 135 -27.59 0.44 -13.87
N ALA A 136 -28.57 1.28 -13.55
CA ALA A 136 -28.61 2.01 -12.28
C ALA A 136 -29.33 1.17 -11.22
N ALA A 137 -28.57 0.65 -10.24
CA ALA A 137 -29.08 0.00 -9.04
C ALA A 137 -29.07 0.99 -7.87
N HIS A 138 -29.81 2.09 -8.04
CA HIS A 138 -29.78 3.23 -7.11
C HIS A 138 -30.93 3.16 -6.11
N SER A 139 -30.67 3.49 -4.84
CA SER A 139 -31.69 3.47 -3.78
C SER A 139 -32.39 2.10 -3.63
N LEU A 140 -31.69 1.03 -3.96
CA LEU A 140 -32.14 -0.35 -3.79
C LEU A 140 -31.84 -0.80 -2.35
N LYS A 141 -32.82 -1.37 -1.65
CA LYS A 141 -32.70 -1.71 -0.22
C LYS A 141 -33.10 -3.15 0.07
N SER A 142 -32.31 -3.90 0.82
CA SER A 142 -32.64 -5.29 1.22
C SER A 142 -33.08 -6.14 0.03
N SER A 143 -32.37 -6.04 -1.08
CA SER A 143 -32.84 -6.50 -2.40
C SER A 143 -31.82 -7.42 -3.08
N SER A 144 -32.23 -8.11 -4.15
CA SER A 144 -31.35 -9.03 -4.87
C SER A 144 -31.43 -8.90 -6.39
N ILE A 145 -30.30 -9.14 -7.04
CA ILE A 145 -30.16 -9.26 -8.49
C ILE A 145 -29.49 -10.62 -8.76
N ALA A 146 -30.12 -11.51 -9.54
CA ALA A 146 -29.65 -12.87 -9.71
C ALA A 146 -29.63 -13.29 -11.18
N SER A 147 -28.53 -13.90 -11.62
CA SER A 147 -28.39 -14.54 -12.95
C SER A 147 -28.67 -13.62 -14.15
N VAL A 148 -28.46 -12.31 -13.98
CA VAL A 148 -28.61 -11.33 -15.07
C VAL A 148 -27.39 -11.44 -16.00
N THR A 149 -27.65 -11.56 -17.30
CA THR A 149 -26.63 -11.51 -18.35
C THR A 149 -26.73 -10.19 -19.10
N ILE A 150 -25.64 -9.42 -19.12
CA ILE A 150 -25.48 -8.19 -19.88
C ILE A 150 -24.46 -8.43 -20.97
N LYS A 151 -24.79 -8.03 -22.20
CA LYS A 151 -23.92 -8.16 -23.36
C LYS A 151 -23.70 -6.80 -24.02
N ASP A 152 -22.45 -6.56 -24.42
CA ASP A 152 -22.02 -5.41 -25.21
C ASP A 152 -22.57 -4.07 -24.68
N SER A 153 -22.19 -3.70 -23.45
CA SER A 153 -22.57 -2.42 -22.87
C SER A 153 -21.88 -1.25 -23.60
N PRO A 154 -22.56 -0.10 -23.79
CA PRO A 154 -21.93 1.06 -24.43
C PRO A 154 -20.74 1.63 -23.65
N VAL A 155 -20.85 1.67 -22.32
CA VAL A 155 -19.81 2.05 -21.32
C VAL A 155 -20.03 1.24 -20.03
N GLN A 156 -20.00 1.86 -18.84
CA GLN A 156 -20.13 1.20 -17.55
C GLN A 156 -21.46 0.47 -17.37
N VAL A 157 -21.41 -0.65 -16.64
CA VAL A 157 -22.51 -1.60 -16.50
C VAL A 157 -23.33 -1.31 -15.24
N PHE A 158 -22.97 -1.85 -14.08
CA PHE A 158 -23.72 -1.62 -12.84
C PHE A 158 -23.18 -0.40 -12.11
N SER A 159 -24.06 0.56 -11.85
CA SER A 159 -23.79 1.67 -10.94
C SER A 159 -24.63 1.50 -9.68
N PHE A 160 -23.97 1.39 -8.54
CA PHE A 160 -24.59 1.43 -7.21
C PHE A 160 -24.42 2.82 -6.61
N SER A 161 -25.53 3.37 -6.12
CA SER A 161 -25.55 4.65 -5.42
C SER A 161 -26.67 4.66 -4.41
N SER A 162 -26.37 5.00 -3.16
CA SER A 162 -27.34 5.02 -2.06
C SER A 162 -28.04 3.67 -1.89
N ALA A 163 -27.38 2.57 -2.25
CA ALA A 163 -27.89 1.21 -2.13
C ALA A 163 -27.49 0.63 -0.76
N THR A 164 -28.38 -0.18 -0.17
CA THR A 164 -28.15 -0.78 1.16
C THR A 164 -28.61 -2.22 1.20
N SER A 165 -27.78 -3.14 1.66
CA SER A 165 -28.13 -4.56 1.79
C SER A 165 -28.58 -5.16 0.46
N VAL A 166 -27.73 -5.06 -0.57
CA VAL A 166 -28.02 -5.59 -1.91
C VAL A 166 -27.11 -6.76 -2.22
N THR A 167 -27.69 -7.87 -2.66
CA THR A 167 -26.93 -9.06 -3.09
C THR A 167 -27.06 -9.27 -4.59
N VAL A 168 -25.93 -9.33 -5.29
CA VAL A 168 -25.85 -9.68 -6.71
C VAL A 168 -25.22 -11.06 -6.84
N THR A 169 -25.95 -12.02 -7.42
CA THR A 169 -25.49 -13.41 -7.54
C THR A 169 -25.40 -13.86 -8.99
N LYS A 170 -24.25 -14.46 -9.32
CA LYS A 170 -23.94 -15.03 -10.64
C LYS A 170 -24.27 -14.11 -11.83
N PRO A 171 -23.95 -12.81 -11.79
CA PRO A 171 -24.10 -11.96 -12.96
C PRO A 171 -23.08 -12.35 -14.04
N THR A 172 -23.46 -12.23 -15.30
CA THR A 172 -22.53 -12.34 -16.44
C THR A 172 -22.48 -11.02 -17.19
N ILE A 173 -21.29 -10.46 -17.34
CA ILE A 173 -21.04 -9.25 -18.13
C ILE A 173 -20.09 -9.65 -19.25
N ASN A 174 -20.59 -9.61 -20.48
CA ASN A 174 -19.85 -10.05 -21.66
C ASN A 174 -19.70 -8.90 -22.66
N ASN A 175 -18.59 -8.18 -22.55
CA ASN A 175 -18.17 -7.13 -23.46
C ASN A 175 -16.95 -7.53 -24.29
N LYS A 176 -16.70 -8.84 -24.51
CA LYS A 176 -15.54 -9.32 -25.30
C LYS A 176 -15.43 -8.66 -26.67
N ASN A 177 -16.57 -8.36 -27.31
CA ASN A 177 -16.57 -7.72 -28.62
C ASN A 177 -15.92 -6.33 -28.60
N GLY A 178 -15.87 -5.66 -27.44
CA GLY A 178 -15.19 -4.39 -27.24
C GLY A 178 -13.67 -4.46 -27.44
N ASP A 179 -13.06 -5.64 -27.31
CA ASP A 179 -11.63 -5.84 -27.59
C ASP A 179 -11.32 -5.68 -29.08
N THR A 180 -12.30 -5.91 -29.96
CA THR A 180 -12.13 -5.81 -31.41
C THR A 180 -11.74 -4.40 -31.81
N ASN A 181 -10.57 -4.26 -32.43
CA ASN A 181 -9.98 -2.97 -32.81
C ASN A 181 -9.82 -2.00 -31.62
N SER A 182 -9.80 -2.51 -30.38
CA SER A 182 -9.70 -1.72 -29.15
C SER A 182 -10.74 -0.60 -29.03
N LEU A 183 -11.98 -0.85 -29.49
CA LEU A 183 -13.03 0.16 -29.54
C LEU A 183 -13.82 0.29 -28.24
N GLY A 184 -13.96 -0.80 -27.47
CA GLY A 184 -14.56 -0.79 -26.14
C GLY A 184 -13.63 -0.12 -25.13
N HIS A 185 -14.16 0.82 -24.33
CA HIS A 185 -13.38 1.56 -23.34
C HIS A 185 -14.32 2.07 -22.22
N ASN A 186 -13.85 2.12 -20.98
CA ASN A 186 -14.65 2.43 -19.78
C ASN A 186 -15.92 1.58 -19.65
N THR A 187 -15.78 0.29 -19.89
CA THR A 187 -16.84 -0.72 -19.77
C THR A 187 -16.80 -1.40 -18.40
N ASP A 188 -16.69 -0.60 -17.34
CA ASP A 188 -16.58 -1.05 -15.95
C ASP A 188 -17.76 -1.95 -15.58
N ALA A 189 -17.51 -3.04 -14.86
CA ALA A 189 -18.55 -4.00 -14.54
C ALA A 189 -19.39 -3.58 -13.32
N PHE A 190 -18.73 -3.23 -12.21
CA PHE A 190 -19.39 -2.80 -10.98
C PHE A 190 -18.74 -1.54 -10.42
N ASP A 191 -19.43 -0.41 -10.56
CA ASP A 191 -19.09 0.85 -9.94
C ASP A 191 -19.89 1.04 -8.66
N ILE A 192 -19.21 1.06 -7.51
CA ILE A 192 -19.85 1.24 -6.21
C ILE A 192 -19.50 2.62 -5.65
N GLY A 193 -20.53 3.42 -5.36
CA GLY A 193 -20.42 4.69 -4.66
C GLY A 193 -21.52 4.82 -3.61
N ASN A 194 -21.23 5.54 -2.52
CA ASN A 194 -22.21 5.91 -1.50
C ASN A 194 -23.17 4.77 -1.09
N SER A 195 -22.66 3.56 -0.89
CA SER A 195 -23.48 2.36 -0.65
C SER A 195 -22.95 1.57 0.54
N ASP A 196 -23.81 0.74 1.12
CA ASP A 196 -23.51 -0.03 2.34
C ASP A 196 -24.06 -1.46 2.22
N HIS A 197 -23.35 -2.46 2.76
CA HIS A 197 -23.77 -3.87 2.71
C HIS A 197 -24.07 -4.37 1.28
N ILE A 198 -23.10 -4.23 0.37
CA ILE A 198 -23.21 -4.74 -1.00
C ILE A 198 -22.44 -6.04 -1.12
N THR A 199 -23.10 -7.12 -1.55
CA THR A 199 -22.47 -8.42 -1.79
C THR A 199 -22.57 -8.77 -3.27
N ILE A 200 -21.45 -9.05 -3.91
CA ILE A 200 -21.35 -9.56 -5.28
C ILE A 200 -20.68 -10.94 -5.22
N ASP A 201 -21.39 -11.98 -5.64
CA ASP A 201 -20.94 -13.36 -5.56
C ASP A 201 -21.07 -14.06 -6.93
N GLY A 202 -19.99 -14.68 -7.39
CA GLY A 202 -20.00 -15.52 -8.59
C GLY A 202 -20.03 -14.75 -9.91
N ALA A 203 -19.57 -13.50 -9.93
CA ALA A 203 -19.57 -12.67 -11.14
C ALA A 203 -18.62 -13.22 -12.22
N THR A 204 -19.07 -13.27 -13.47
CA THR A 204 -18.21 -13.53 -14.64
C THR A 204 -18.16 -12.29 -15.51
N VAL A 205 -16.97 -11.71 -15.67
CA VAL A 205 -16.76 -10.42 -16.34
C VAL A 205 -15.71 -10.56 -17.43
N TYR A 206 -16.08 -10.10 -18.62
CA TYR A 206 -15.17 -9.81 -19.73
C TYR A 206 -15.38 -8.38 -20.18
N ASN A 207 -14.37 -7.53 -20.04
CA ASN A 207 -14.48 -6.11 -20.32
C ASN A 207 -13.12 -5.44 -20.58
N GLN A 208 -13.14 -4.11 -20.78
CA GLN A 208 -11.99 -3.27 -21.10
C GLN A 208 -11.66 -2.24 -20.00
N ASP A 209 -12.24 -2.37 -18.80
CA ASP A 209 -11.94 -1.49 -17.66
C ASP A 209 -12.09 -2.25 -16.33
N ASP A 210 -12.32 -1.58 -15.21
CA ASP A 210 -12.39 -2.22 -13.89
C ASP A 210 -13.46 -3.32 -13.85
N CYS A 211 -13.07 -4.48 -13.31
CA CYS A 211 -14.03 -5.53 -12.96
C CYS A 211 -14.87 -5.06 -11.75
N LEU A 212 -14.21 -4.38 -10.81
CA LEU A 212 -14.81 -3.75 -9.65
C LEU A 212 -14.10 -2.43 -9.40
N ALA A 213 -14.86 -1.35 -9.19
CA ALA A 213 -14.36 -0.05 -8.77
C ALA A 213 -15.17 0.46 -7.57
N ILE A 214 -14.57 0.43 -6.38
CA ILE A 214 -15.19 0.96 -5.16
C ILE A 214 -14.72 2.39 -4.93
N ASN A 215 -15.52 3.36 -5.37
CA ASN A 215 -15.24 4.78 -5.25
C ASN A 215 -15.54 5.31 -3.83
N SER A 216 -16.62 4.80 -3.21
CA SER A 216 -16.97 5.01 -1.81
C SER A 216 -18.01 3.98 -1.34
N GLY A 217 -18.02 3.68 -0.03
CA GLY A 217 -18.98 2.78 0.59
C GLY A 217 -18.40 1.93 1.72
N THR A 218 -19.29 1.23 2.43
CA THR A 218 -18.93 0.43 3.60
C THR A 218 -19.52 -0.99 3.52
N ASN A 219 -18.90 -1.98 4.17
CA ASN A 219 -19.40 -3.36 4.23
C ASN A 219 -19.62 -3.97 2.83
N ILE A 220 -18.58 -3.93 1.99
CA ILE A 220 -18.67 -4.43 0.61
C ILE A 220 -17.96 -5.78 0.49
N ILE A 221 -18.62 -6.76 -0.10
CA ILE A 221 -18.09 -8.09 -0.35
C ILE A 221 -18.12 -8.37 -1.86
N PHE A 222 -16.97 -8.75 -2.41
CA PHE A 222 -16.86 -9.35 -3.75
C PHE A 222 -16.19 -10.71 -3.61
N THR A 223 -16.83 -11.78 -4.06
CA THR A 223 -16.27 -13.13 -3.92
C THR A 223 -16.61 -14.05 -5.09
N ASN A 224 -15.80 -15.09 -5.28
CA ASN A 224 -15.96 -16.10 -6.33
C ASN A 224 -16.03 -15.49 -7.75
N GLY A 225 -15.33 -14.38 -7.98
CA GLY A 225 -15.38 -13.67 -9.25
C GLY A 225 -14.36 -14.18 -10.27
N TYR A 226 -14.73 -14.12 -11.54
CA TYR A 226 -13.84 -14.30 -12.68
C TYR A 226 -13.82 -12.99 -13.49
N CYS A 227 -12.66 -12.35 -13.57
CA CYS A 227 -12.46 -11.07 -14.25
C CYS A 227 -11.44 -11.24 -15.37
N SER A 228 -11.79 -10.89 -16.61
CA SER A 228 -10.86 -11.01 -17.73
C SER A 228 -10.88 -9.83 -18.70
N GLY A 229 -9.68 -9.46 -19.19
CA GLY A 229 -9.46 -8.43 -20.21
C GLY A 229 -9.28 -7.02 -19.65
N GLY A 230 -9.95 -6.71 -18.54
CA GLY A 230 -10.06 -5.35 -18.00
C GLY A 230 -8.89 -4.85 -17.15
N HIS A 231 -9.20 -4.05 -16.12
CA HIS A 231 -8.22 -3.33 -15.30
C HIS A 231 -8.06 -3.84 -13.85
N GLY A 232 -8.70 -4.95 -13.51
CA GLY A 232 -8.53 -5.63 -12.22
C GLY A 232 -9.64 -5.36 -11.19
N LEU A 233 -9.33 -5.63 -9.92
CA LEU A 233 -10.23 -5.44 -8.78
C LEU A 233 -9.76 -4.23 -7.96
N SER A 234 -10.40 -3.09 -8.19
CA SER A 234 -9.94 -1.78 -7.76
C SER A 234 -10.70 -1.21 -6.55
N ILE A 235 -9.95 -0.70 -5.58
CA ILE A 235 -10.42 0.38 -4.71
C ILE A 235 -10.10 1.72 -5.36
N GLY A 236 -11.13 2.55 -5.52
CA GLY A 236 -11.05 3.91 -6.02
C GLY A 236 -11.45 4.11 -7.49
N SER A 237 -11.26 5.30 -8.05
CA SER A 237 -10.46 6.38 -7.43
C SER A 237 -11.15 6.98 -6.20
N VAL A 238 -10.46 7.00 -5.05
CA VAL A 238 -11.00 7.58 -3.81
C VAL A 238 -10.51 9.01 -3.65
N GLY A 239 -11.40 9.95 -3.34
CA GLY A 239 -11.10 11.38 -3.28
C GLY A 239 -11.84 12.19 -4.35
N GLY A 240 -11.98 13.50 -4.13
CA GLY A 240 -12.58 14.43 -5.09
C GLY A 240 -14.10 14.30 -5.28
N ARG A 241 -14.78 13.55 -4.40
CA ARG A 241 -16.23 13.34 -4.42
C ARG A 241 -16.86 13.73 -3.08
N SER A 242 -18.16 13.98 -3.08
CA SER A 242 -18.93 14.30 -1.86
C SER A 242 -18.78 13.26 -0.75
N ASN A 243 -18.67 11.98 -1.13
CA ASN A 243 -18.26 10.88 -0.27
C ASN A 243 -16.97 10.26 -0.82
N SER A 244 -15.90 10.34 -0.03
CA SER A 244 -14.56 9.83 -0.34
C SER A 244 -14.08 8.84 0.74
N VAL A 245 -15.00 8.07 1.32
CA VAL A 245 -14.73 7.05 2.34
C VAL A 245 -15.01 5.65 1.78
N VAL A 246 -14.03 4.76 1.92
CA VAL A 246 -14.16 3.33 1.72
C VAL A 246 -13.79 2.64 3.04
N ASP A 247 -14.67 1.81 3.59
CA ASP A 247 -14.40 1.10 4.84
C ASP A 247 -14.92 -0.35 4.78
N THR A 248 -14.23 -1.29 5.43
CA THR A 248 -14.70 -2.66 5.65
C THR A 248 -15.09 -3.35 4.33
N VAL A 249 -14.07 -3.66 3.53
CA VAL A 249 -14.22 -4.30 2.22
C VAL A 249 -13.54 -5.65 2.23
N THR A 250 -14.19 -6.68 1.69
CA THR A 250 -13.59 -8.00 1.46
C THR A 250 -13.71 -8.40 0.00
N ILE A 251 -12.57 -8.62 -0.65
CA ILE A 251 -12.48 -9.13 -2.02
C ILE A 251 -11.77 -10.48 -1.94
N SER A 252 -12.42 -11.56 -2.36
CA SER A 252 -11.90 -12.91 -2.08
C SER A 252 -12.17 -13.97 -3.14
N ASN A 253 -11.40 -15.07 -3.11
CA ASN A 253 -11.64 -16.29 -3.89
C ASN A 253 -11.86 -16.01 -5.38
N SER A 254 -11.08 -15.11 -5.96
CA SER A 254 -11.35 -14.56 -7.29
C SER A 254 -10.15 -14.70 -8.21
N GLN A 255 -10.42 -14.78 -9.51
CA GLN A 255 -9.42 -14.90 -10.55
C GLN A 255 -9.41 -13.66 -11.46
N ILE A 256 -8.22 -13.15 -11.76
CA ILE A 256 -8.01 -12.03 -12.67
C ILE A 256 -7.09 -12.48 -13.81
N VAL A 257 -7.57 -12.41 -15.05
CA VAL A 257 -6.94 -13.04 -16.21
C VAL A 257 -6.79 -12.08 -17.39
N ASN A 258 -5.60 -11.98 -17.97
CA ASN A 258 -5.33 -11.15 -19.16
C ASN A 258 -5.70 -9.67 -19.00
N SER A 259 -5.64 -9.18 -17.77
CA SER A 259 -6.00 -7.81 -17.38
C SER A 259 -4.75 -6.93 -17.27
N ASP A 260 -4.92 -5.62 -17.35
CA ASP A 260 -3.82 -4.67 -17.12
C ASP A 260 -3.28 -4.77 -15.70
N ASN A 261 -4.16 -4.83 -14.71
CA ASN A 261 -3.78 -4.94 -13.31
C ASN A 261 -4.47 -6.12 -12.64
N GLY A 262 -3.83 -6.65 -11.60
CA GLY A 262 -4.47 -7.57 -10.66
C GLY A 262 -5.21 -6.79 -9.58
N ILE A 263 -4.55 -6.63 -8.43
CA ILE A 263 -5.07 -5.84 -7.30
C ILE A 263 -4.70 -4.38 -7.51
N ARG A 264 -5.66 -3.47 -7.30
CA ARG A 264 -5.42 -2.03 -7.45
C ARG A 264 -6.05 -1.19 -6.34
N VAL A 265 -5.30 -0.23 -5.81
CA VAL A 265 -5.81 0.84 -4.95
C VAL A 265 -5.32 2.17 -5.52
N LYS A 266 -6.26 3.06 -5.86
CA LYS A 266 -5.97 4.37 -6.49
C LYS A 266 -6.66 5.48 -5.70
N THR A 267 -5.89 6.44 -5.17
CA THR A 267 -6.44 7.64 -4.54
C THR A 267 -6.10 8.89 -5.35
N VAL A 268 -7.03 9.85 -5.37
CA VAL A 268 -6.92 11.07 -6.17
C VAL A 268 -5.86 12.00 -5.57
N SER A 269 -4.96 12.49 -6.41
CA SER A 269 -3.92 13.46 -6.04
C SER A 269 -4.56 14.74 -5.50
N GLY A 270 -4.07 15.25 -4.36
CA GLY A 270 -4.53 16.46 -3.70
C GLY A 270 -5.88 16.34 -2.99
N ALA A 271 -6.57 15.20 -3.11
CA ALA A 271 -7.88 15.00 -2.50
C ALA A 271 -7.80 14.59 -1.02
N THR A 272 -8.95 14.67 -0.33
CA THR A 272 -9.13 14.18 1.04
C THR A 272 -10.09 13.00 1.08
N GLY A 273 -9.88 12.08 2.03
CA GLY A 273 -10.72 10.88 2.17
C GLY A 273 -10.09 9.77 3.02
N SER A 274 -10.67 8.58 2.96
CA SER A 274 -10.10 7.40 3.62
C SER A 274 -10.44 6.08 2.90
N VAL A 275 -9.54 5.13 3.02
CA VAL A 275 -9.64 3.73 2.63
C VAL A 275 -9.22 2.91 3.85
N LYS A 276 -10.15 2.19 4.46
CA LYS A 276 -9.91 1.50 5.72
C LYS A 276 -10.43 0.06 5.69
N GLY A 277 -9.73 -0.85 6.35
CA GLY A 277 -10.25 -2.21 6.60
C GLY A 277 -10.56 -2.98 5.31
N VAL A 278 -9.68 -2.86 4.31
CA VAL A 278 -9.80 -3.55 3.03
C VAL A 278 -9.01 -4.85 3.10
N THR A 279 -9.62 -5.97 2.73
CA THR A 279 -8.96 -7.28 2.64
C THR A 279 -9.11 -7.87 1.25
N TYR A 280 -7.98 -8.23 0.64
CA TYR A 280 -7.91 -9.13 -0.50
C TYR A 280 -7.43 -10.50 -0.01
N SER A 281 -8.16 -11.58 -0.30
CA SER A 281 -7.77 -12.93 0.11
C SER A 281 -8.01 -13.99 -0.96
N ASN A 282 -7.05 -14.91 -1.13
CA ASN A 282 -7.15 -15.99 -2.11
C ASN A 282 -7.45 -15.47 -3.53
N ILE A 283 -6.54 -14.63 -4.05
CA ILE A 283 -6.66 -14.02 -5.37
C ILE A 283 -5.65 -14.68 -6.31
N THR A 284 -6.14 -15.19 -7.44
CA THR A 284 -5.29 -15.80 -8.48
C THR A 284 -5.14 -14.85 -9.66
N LEU A 285 -3.90 -14.55 -10.03
CA LEU A 285 -3.53 -13.71 -11.17
C LEU A 285 -3.04 -14.58 -12.33
N ASN A 286 -3.39 -14.23 -13.57
CA ASN A 286 -2.88 -14.93 -14.75
C ASN A 286 -2.68 -13.96 -15.92
N GLY A 287 -1.44 -13.83 -16.39
CA GLY A 287 -1.12 -13.03 -17.57
C GLY A 287 -1.43 -11.54 -17.38
N ILE A 288 -1.13 -10.98 -16.20
CA ILE A 288 -1.33 -9.55 -15.92
C ILE A 288 -0.32 -8.71 -16.70
N LYS A 289 -0.79 -7.65 -17.39
CA LYS A 289 -0.02 -6.95 -18.43
C LYS A 289 0.77 -5.74 -17.96
N LYS A 290 0.35 -5.07 -16.87
CA LYS A 290 1.02 -3.87 -16.32
C LYS A 290 1.46 -4.07 -14.88
N TYR A 291 0.53 -4.33 -13.96
CA TYR A 291 0.84 -4.42 -12.53
C TYR A 291 0.12 -5.58 -11.84
N GLY A 292 0.84 -6.55 -11.30
CA GLY A 292 0.24 -7.60 -10.47
C GLY A 292 -0.51 -7.01 -9.27
N ILE A 293 0.17 -6.14 -8.52
CA ILE A 293 -0.39 -5.33 -7.44
C ILE A 293 0.03 -3.87 -7.65
N VAL A 294 -0.90 -2.93 -7.60
CA VAL A 294 -0.61 -1.49 -7.64
C VAL A 294 -1.38 -0.72 -6.55
N ILE A 295 -0.66 0.02 -5.72
CA ILE A 295 -1.23 0.88 -4.66
C ILE A 295 -0.62 2.26 -4.83
N GLN A 296 -1.43 3.26 -5.22
CA GLN A 296 -0.90 4.58 -5.57
C GLN A 296 -1.79 5.75 -5.14
N GLN A 297 -1.15 6.86 -4.79
CA GLN A 297 -1.80 8.06 -4.23
C GLN A 297 -1.60 9.34 -5.04
N ASP A 298 -1.35 9.17 -6.32
CA ASP A 298 -0.96 10.20 -7.28
C ASP A 298 -1.93 10.23 -8.47
N TYR A 299 -3.15 9.71 -8.33
CA TYR A 299 -4.06 9.54 -9.47
C TYR A 299 -4.74 10.85 -9.85
N GLU A 300 -4.66 11.27 -11.11
CA GLU A 300 -5.28 12.49 -11.61
C GLU A 300 -5.83 12.27 -13.03
N ASN A 301 -7.11 12.60 -13.26
CA ASN A 301 -7.75 12.58 -14.58
C ASN A 301 -7.49 11.30 -15.42
N GLY A 302 -7.48 10.15 -14.76
CA GLY A 302 -7.29 8.85 -15.41
C GLY A 302 -5.83 8.40 -15.56
N SER A 303 -4.85 9.17 -15.09
CA SER A 303 -3.42 8.82 -15.15
C SER A 303 -2.71 9.10 -13.81
N PRO A 304 -1.64 8.35 -13.48
CA PRO A 304 -0.76 8.71 -12.35
C PRO A 304 0.09 9.95 -12.68
N THR A 305 0.33 10.83 -11.71
CA THR A 305 1.21 12.00 -11.86
C THR A 305 2.68 11.70 -11.57
N GLY A 306 2.98 10.57 -10.92
CA GLY A 306 4.29 10.21 -10.39
C GLY A 306 4.57 10.78 -8.99
N THR A 307 3.72 11.68 -8.49
CA THR A 307 3.93 12.38 -7.20
C THR A 307 2.74 12.14 -6.27
N PRO A 308 2.87 11.29 -5.25
CA PRO A 308 1.76 10.98 -4.35
C PRO A 308 1.42 12.14 -3.42
N THR A 309 0.17 12.18 -2.98
CA THR A 309 -0.32 13.09 -1.93
C THR A 309 -0.89 12.31 -0.75
N ASN A 310 -1.13 12.95 0.40
CA ASN A 310 -1.44 12.26 1.66
C ASN A 310 -2.85 12.53 2.23
N GLY A 311 -3.71 13.25 1.51
CA GLY A 311 -5.03 13.63 2.02
C GLY A 311 -6.05 12.49 2.08
N VAL A 312 -5.88 11.44 1.26
CA VAL A 312 -6.69 10.21 1.33
C VAL A 312 -5.91 9.16 2.12
N LYS A 313 -6.36 8.77 3.31
CA LYS A 313 -5.64 7.82 4.19
C LYS A 313 -5.96 6.37 3.85
N ILE A 314 -4.97 5.53 3.58
CA ILE A 314 -5.11 4.07 3.50
C ILE A 314 -4.72 3.46 4.86
N ASP A 315 -5.56 2.61 5.45
CA ASP A 315 -5.34 1.99 6.75
C ASP A 315 -5.91 0.57 6.78
N LYS A 316 -5.23 -0.36 7.46
CA LYS A 316 -5.64 -1.77 7.59
C LYS A 316 -5.94 -2.46 6.25
N LEU A 317 -5.08 -2.24 5.25
CA LEU A 317 -5.13 -2.99 3.98
C LEU A 317 -4.42 -4.34 4.15
N LYS A 318 -5.14 -5.45 3.96
CA LYS A 318 -4.63 -6.81 4.10
C LYS A 318 -4.64 -7.54 2.76
N LEU A 319 -3.51 -8.11 2.38
CA LEU A 319 -3.37 -8.98 1.21
C LEU A 319 -2.90 -10.37 1.69
N SER A 320 -3.67 -11.42 1.39
CA SER A 320 -3.38 -12.77 1.88
C SER A 320 -3.63 -13.83 0.81
N GLY A 321 -2.62 -14.62 0.46
CA GLY A 321 -2.79 -15.68 -0.55
C GLY A 321 -3.06 -15.11 -1.94
N VAL A 322 -2.23 -14.16 -2.36
CA VAL A 322 -2.26 -13.62 -3.72
C VAL A 322 -1.19 -14.33 -4.52
N THR A 323 -1.58 -15.11 -5.51
CA THR A 323 -0.64 -15.93 -6.30
C THR A 323 -0.91 -15.78 -7.78
N GLY A 324 0.10 -15.96 -8.63
CA GLY A 324 -0.13 -15.99 -10.06
C GLY A 324 1.01 -15.47 -10.91
N THR A 325 0.68 -15.05 -12.13
CA THR A 325 1.67 -14.68 -13.14
C THR A 325 1.42 -13.29 -13.73
N VAL A 326 2.51 -12.62 -14.08
CA VAL A 326 2.50 -11.38 -14.86
C VAL A 326 3.26 -11.61 -16.18
N THR A 327 3.00 -10.78 -17.19
CA THR A 327 3.76 -10.81 -18.45
C THR A 327 5.19 -10.30 -18.23
N SER A 328 6.11 -10.61 -19.15
CA SER A 328 7.53 -10.24 -19.03
C SER A 328 7.79 -8.72 -18.97
N SER A 329 6.91 -7.91 -19.55
CA SER A 329 6.98 -6.44 -19.52
C SER A 329 6.25 -5.82 -18.32
N ALA A 330 5.55 -6.61 -17.52
CA ALA A 330 4.78 -6.13 -16.39
C ALA A 330 5.63 -6.00 -15.13
N THR A 331 5.15 -5.22 -14.18
CA THR A 331 5.72 -5.09 -12.84
C THR A 331 4.93 -5.95 -11.86
N ASN A 332 5.62 -6.74 -11.03
CA ASN A 332 4.97 -7.59 -10.03
C ASN A 332 4.16 -6.77 -9.03
N VAL A 333 4.83 -5.82 -8.36
CA VAL A 333 4.25 -4.98 -7.31
C VAL A 333 4.76 -3.55 -7.45
N TYR A 334 3.85 -2.58 -7.42
CA TYR A 334 4.15 -1.15 -7.42
C TYR A 334 3.39 -0.44 -6.29
N ILE A 335 4.10 0.25 -5.41
CA ILE A 335 3.52 0.97 -4.28
C ILE A 335 4.07 2.40 -4.26
N LEU A 336 3.20 3.39 -4.44
CA LEU A 336 3.51 4.82 -4.44
C LEU A 336 2.57 5.56 -3.48
N CYS A 337 2.99 5.68 -2.21
CA CYS A 337 2.20 6.32 -1.14
C CYS A 337 2.97 7.48 -0.48
N ARG A 338 2.25 8.50 0.02
CA ARG A 338 2.83 9.61 0.81
C ARG A 338 2.48 9.47 2.28
N ILE A 339 3.43 9.79 3.15
CA ILE A 339 3.36 9.59 4.61
C ILE A 339 2.41 10.60 5.30
N TYR A 340 1.77 10.15 6.39
CA TYR A 340 1.09 11.00 7.38
C TYR A 340 1.69 10.75 8.77
N LEU A 341 2.07 11.83 9.48
CA LEU A 341 2.41 11.82 10.90
C LEU A 341 1.15 12.22 11.69
N GLU A 342 0.50 11.27 12.36
CA GLU A 342 -0.64 11.54 13.25
C GLU A 342 -0.16 11.42 14.69
N VAL A 343 -0.21 12.53 15.42
CA VAL A 343 0.26 12.63 16.80
C VAL A 343 -0.96 12.71 17.71
N ASP A 344 -1.43 11.56 18.20
CA ASP A 344 -2.35 11.51 19.35
C ASP A 344 -1.53 11.74 20.62
N LEU A 345 -1.76 12.86 21.29
CA LEU A 345 -1.12 13.22 22.56
C LEU A 345 -1.78 12.48 23.72
N VAL A 346 -1.35 11.24 23.95
CA VAL A 346 -1.04 10.74 25.30
C VAL A 346 0.29 10.00 25.17
N THR A 347 1.37 10.69 25.53
CA THR A 347 2.79 10.27 25.45
C THR A 347 3.37 9.96 24.06
N ALA A 348 4.51 10.61 23.80
CA ALA A 348 5.42 10.53 22.64
C ALA A 348 4.99 11.25 21.34
N ARG A 349 5.58 12.46 21.17
CA ARG A 349 5.77 13.16 19.88
C ARG A 349 7.27 13.02 19.46
N PRO A 350 7.73 13.60 18.34
CA PRO A 350 7.80 13.04 16.99
C PRO A 350 9.25 12.87 16.48
N TYR A 351 9.50 11.95 15.55
CA TYR A 351 10.76 11.84 14.81
C TYR A 351 10.45 11.80 13.30
N SER A 352 10.92 12.80 12.56
CA SER A 352 11.02 12.85 11.09
C SER A 352 12.52 12.85 10.76
N GLN A 353 13.07 11.90 10.00
CA GLN A 353 13.25 12.03 8.55
C GLN A 353 12.95 10.69 7.85
N GLY A 354 12.16 10.77 6.77
CA GLY A 354 11.68 9.62 5.99
C GLY A 354 12.83 8.84 5.35
N PHE A 355 12.69 7.55 5.06
CA PHE A 355 11.63 7.10 4.17
C PHE A 355 10.81 5.94 4.73
N PRO A 356 9.59 6.21 5.22
CA PRO A 356 8.51 5.27 5.04
C PRO A 356 7.98 5.41 3.61
N ILE A 357 8.32 4.45 2.77
CA ILE A 357 7.28 3.94 1.88
C ILE A 357 6.15 3.48 2.81
N LEU A 358 4.90 3.73 2.41
CA LEU A 358 3.68 3.10 2.91
C LEU A 358 2.79 3.97 3.81
N GLN A 359 1.70 4.47 3.23
CA GLN A 359 0.50 4.89 3.92
C GLN A 359 -0.37 3.66 4.22
N ILE A 360 0.20 2.58 4.74
CA ILE A 360 -0.59 1.45 5.23
C ILE A 360 -0.17 1.22 6.67
N ARG A 361 -0.98 1.72 7.60
CA ARG A 361 -0.90 1.29 9.00
C ARG A 361 -1.59 -0.07 9.11
N ASN A 362 -0.99 -1.01 9.85
CA ASN A 362 -1.49 -2.38 10.00
C ASN A 362 -1.70 -3.13 8.66
N ALA A 363 -0.81 -2.91 7.69
CA ALA A 363 -0.75 -3.75 6.50
C ALA A 363 -0.27 -5.15 6.88
N SER A 364 -0.91 -6.19 6.36
CA SER A 364 -0.30 -7.52 6.35
C SER A 364 -0.28 -8.03 4.92
N ILE A 365 0.92 -8.35 4.45
CA ILE A 365 1.17 -8.99 3.16
C ILE A 365 1.75 -10.36 3.50
N ALA A 366 0.97 -11.42 3.27
CA ALA A 366 1.37 -12.78 3.56
C ALA A 366 1.07 -13.69 2.37
N ASN A 367 2.00 -14.60 2.06
CA ASN A 367 1.87 -15.59 0.98
C ASN A 367 1.55 -14.94 -0.38
N VAL A 368 2.36 -13.95 -0.76
CA VAL A 368 2.32 -13.35 -2.09
C VAL A 368 3.41 -13.95 -2.97
N THR A 369 3.04 -14.53 -4.11
CA THR A 369 3.98 -15.10 -5.07
C THR A 369 3.56 -14.72 -6.48
N THR A 370 4.43 -14.01 -7.20
CA THR A 370 4.22 -13.66 -8.61
C THR A 370 5.41 -14.14 -9.42
N THR A 371 5.16 -14.87 -10.50
CA THR A 371 6.19 -15.38 -11.41
C THR A 371 6.00 -14.80 -12.82
N THR A 372 7.08 -14.68 -13.56
CA THR A 372 7.04 -14.31 -14.99
C THR A 372 6.75 -15.55 -15.82
N ASN A 373 5.76 -15.50 -16.71
CA ASN A 373 5.49 -16.61 -17.64
C ASN A 373 6.64 -16.73 -18.66
N SER A 374 7.30 -17.88 -18.70
CA SER A 374 8.27 -18.26 -19.73
C SER A 374 7.66 -19.37 -20.58
N ASP A 375 7.21 -19.05 -21.79
CA ASP A 375 6.97 -20.05 -22.83
C ASP A 375 7.25 -19.46 -24.21
N ALA A 376 8.11 -20.18 -24.95
CA ALA A 376 8.64 -20.00 -26.31
C ALA A 376 9.82 -19.02 -26.52
N ASP A 377 11.04 -19.51 -26.23
CA ASP A 377 12.22 -19.21 -27.06
C ASP A 377 12.95 -20.52 -27.44
N PRO A 378 13.02 -20.92 -28.72
CA PRO A 378 13.77 -22.09 -29.18
C PRO A 378 15.28 -21.87 -29.30
N GLN A 379 15.85 -20.73 -28.88
CA GLN A 379 17.29 -20.48 -28.95
C GLN A 379 17.88 -20.34 -27.55
N GLY A 380 18.42 -21.45 -27.05
CA GLY A 380 19.00 -21.58 -25.71
C GLY A 380 20.10 -20.55 -25.38
N TRP A 381 19.68 -19.43 -24.81
CA TRP A 381 20.51 -18.55 -23.99
C TRP A 381 19.95 -18.54 -22.56
N ASN A 382 20.83 -18.90 -21.64
CA ASN A 382 20.58 -19.24 -20.24
C ASN A 382 19.79 -18.19 -19.44
N THR A 383 19.02 -18.71 -18.47
CA THR A 383 18.34 -18.05 -17.35
C THR A 383 19.06 -16.82 -16.81
N LYS A 384 18.38 -15.67 -16.79
CA LYS A 384 18.82 -14.45 -16.12
C LYS A 384 18.13 -14.28 -14.76
N THR A 385 18.91 -14.32 -13.69
CA THR A 385 18.51 -13.89 -12.34
C THR A 385 18.73 -12.38 -12.19
N LEU A 386 18.26 -11.81 -11.07
CA LEU A 386 18.13 -10.39 -10.73
C LEU A 386 19.39 -9.49 -10.92
N SER A 387 20.52 -10.05 -11.35
CA SER A 387 21.80 -9.37 -11.58
C SER A 387 22.00 -8.85 -13.01
N ASP A 388 21.13 -9.19 -13.98
CA ASP A 388 21.46 -9.02 -15.41
C ASP A 388 20.74 -7.86 -16.13
N LEU A 389 20.52 -6.72 -15.46
CA LEU A 389 20.06 -5.49 -16.10
C LEU A 389 21.24 -4.59 -16.52
N PRO A 390 21.49 -4.35 -17.83
CA PRO A 390 22.33 -3.26 -18.30
C PRO A 390 21.54 -1.95 -18.47
N LYS A 391 22.10 -0.92 -17.84
CA LYS A 391 22.02 0.55 -18.01
C LYS A 391 21.35 1.11 -19.28
N ILE A 392 20.53 2.15 -19.10
CA ILE A 392 20.35 3.32 -20.00
C ILE A 392 20.03 4.50 -19.05
N ASP A 393 20.88 5.48 -18.74
CA ASP A 393 21.64 6.47 -19.53
C ASP A 393 20.80 7.39 -20.44
N SER A 394 20.51 8.60 -19.95
CA SER A 394 20.52 9.80 -20.78
C SER A 394 20.92 11.03 -19.97
N ALA A 395 22.12 11.53 -20.27
CA ALA A 395 22.74 12.74 -19.78
C ALA A 395 22.09 14.02 -20.33
N ARG A 396 22.16 15.11 -19.55
CA ARG A 396 22.66 16.41 -20.01
C ARG A 396 23.20 17.24 -18.84
N ALA A 397 24.42 17.71 -19.02
CA ALA A 397 25.21 18.53 -18.13
C ALA A 397 25.22 20.00 -18.58
N GLN A 398 25.68 20.86 -17.67
CA GLN A 398 26.22 22.23 -17.83
C GLN A 398 25.20 23.36 -18.09
N LEU A 399 25.27 24.55 -17.48
CA LEU A 399 26.37 25.29 -16.81
C LEU A 399 25.68 26.42 -15.97
N SER A 400 25.87 26.48 -14.63
CA SER A 400 26.78 27.40 -13.88
C SER A 400 26.16 28.79 -13.54
N ILE A 401 26.20 29.40 -12.34
CA ILE A 401 27.33 29.74 -11.42
C ILE A 401 26.77 30.36 -10.10
N LEU A 402 27.47 30.14 -8.95
CA LEU A 402 27.51 30.85 -7.62
C LEU A 402 26.23 30.72 -6.72
N ASN A 403 26.27 30.27 -5.46
CA ASN A 403 27.22 30.54 -4.36
C ASN A 403 27.00 29.57 -3.14
N SER A 404 28.11 29.17 -2.47
CA SER A 404 28.29 28.60 -1.08
C SER A 404 27.52 27.33 -0.64
N ALA A 405 28.13 26.13 -0.49
CA ALA A 405 28.99 25.61 0.62
C ALA A 405 28.18 25.42 1.93
N TYR A 406 27.93 24.22 2.49
CA TYR A 406 28.81 23.30 3.25
C TYR A 406 28.08 21.95 3.54
N SER A 407 28.78 20.83 3.78
CA SER A 407 28.16 19.54 4.17
C SER A 407 28.86 18.92 5.39
N TYR A 408 28.09 18.54 6.43
CA TYR A 408 28.57 17.97 7.71
C TYR A 408 28.08 16.52 7.85
N HIS A 409 28.95 15.57 8.27
CA HIS A 409 28.59 14.16 8.43
C HIS A 409 28.99 13.59 9.82
N GLY A 410 28.01 12.99 10.53
CA GLY A 410 28.22 12.07 11.67
C GLY A 410 27.25 12.25 12.87
N ILE A 411 26.32 11.32 13.09
CA ILE A 411 25.34 11.38 14.21
C ILE A 411 25.16 10.00 14.82
N PHE A 412 25.33 9.87 16.15
CA PHE A 412 25.08 8.62 16.88
C PHE A 412 24.03 8.84 17.97
N ILE A 413 23.02 7.98 18.02
CA ILE A 413 21.93 8.03 19.01
C ILE A 413 22.04 6.77 19.89
N VAL A 414 22.09 6.94 21.20
CA VAL A 414 22.16 5.84 22.18
C VAL A 414 20.75 5.58 22.73
N HIS A 415 20.35 4.31 22.89
CA HIS A 415 19.05 3.91 23.48
C HIS A 415 19.22 2.84 24.60
N ASP A 416 18.62 3.16 25.75
CA ASP A 416 18.09 2.38 26.88
C ASP A 416 18.97 1.79 28.02
N GLU A 417 18.38 1.90 29.23
CA GLU A 417 18.63 1.32 30.56
C GLU A 417 20.07 0.94 31.00
N LEU A 418 20.85 1.93 31.43
CA LEU A 418 21.92 1.70 32.42
C LEU A 418 21.33 1.58 33.83
N ARG A 419 20.81 0.39 34.16
CA ARG A 419 20.82 -0.13 35.53
C ARG A 419 21.21 -1.61 35.52
N GLU A 420 22.39 -1.87 36.08
CA GLU A 420 22.86 -3.14 36.62
C GLU A 420 22.52 -4.43 35.82
N VAL A 421 23.16 -4.63 34.67
CA VAL A 421 23.46 -5.99 34.19
C VAL A 421 24.89 -6.04 33.62
N PRO A 422 25.76 -6.98 34.02
CA PRO A 422 27.17 -7.02 33.63
C PRO A 422 27.46 -7.49 32.19
N THR A 423 26.46 -7.75 31.35
CA THR A 423 26.65 -8.43 30.06
C THR A 423 26.12 -7.61 28.88
N SER A 424 27.06 -7.21 28.02
CA SER A 424 26.92 -7.00 26.56
C SER A 424 25.90 -6.00 26.03
N ASN A 425 26.38 -4.80 25.70
CA ASN A 425 25.62 -3.78 24.97
C ASN A 425 26.09 -3.73 23.51
N VAL A 426 25.17 -3.93 22.55
CA VAL A 426 25.32 -3.55 21.14
C VAL A 426 24.36 -2.39 20.92
N LEU A 427 24.87 -1.25 20.46
CA LEU A 427 24.10 -0.01 20.28
C LEU A 427 23.82 0.22 18.79
N PHE A 428 22.66 0.78 18.46
CA PHE A 428 22.19 0.98 17.09
C PHE A 428 22.38 2.42 16.63
N SER A 429 22.89 2.63 15.41
CA SER A 429 23.02 3.97 14.80
C SER A 429 21.88 4.22 13.82
N ARG A 430 21.17 5.35 13.96
CA ARG A 430 20.10 5.75 13.03
C ARG A 430 20.62 6.85 12.10
N LYS A 431 20.55 6.60 10.80
CA LYS A 431 20.93 7.57 9.76
C LYS A 431 19.92 8.73 9.73
N ILE A 432 20.40 9.98 9.81
CA ILE A 432 19.66 11.13 9.26
C ILE A 432 20.01 11.21 7.77
N ASN A 433 19.00 11.10 6.92
CA ASN A 433 19.18 10.90 5.48
C ASN A 433 19.80 12.12 4.78
N ALA A 434 21.11 12.11 4.51
CA ALA A 434 21.80 13.10 3.69
C ALA A 434 21.77 12.79 2.16
N LEU A 435 20.70 12.18 1.65
CA LEU A 435 20.60 11.77 0.23
C LEU A 435 19.42 12.39 -0.52
N ASP A 436 18.81 13.43 0.04
CA ASP A 436 17.86 14.28 -0.67
C ASP A 436 18.65 15.36 -1.46
N PRO A 437 18.47 15.50 -2.78
CA PRO A 437 19.01 16.64 -3.53
C PRO A 437 18.52 18.01 -3.01
N GLU A 438 17.50 18.02 -2.14
CA GLU A 438 16.96 19.22 -1.48
C GLU A 438 17.47 19.45 -0.04
N LEU A 439 18.47 18.71 0.47
CA LEU A 439 19.11 19.06 1.75
C LEU A 439 20.10 20.22 1.60
N GLU A 440 19.55 21.38 1.23
CA GLU A 440 19.99 22.64 1.81
C GLU A 440 19.34 22.73 3.20
N GLY A 441 20.11 22.40 4.24
CA GLY A 441 19.70 22.55 5.63
C GLY A 441 20.88 23.02 6.46
N THR A 442 20.64 23.86 7.45
CA THR A 442 21.71 24.41 8.29
C THR A 442 22.09 23.41 9.38
N ALA A 443 23.22 23.62 10.06
CA ALA A 443 23.58 22.84 11.25
C ALA A 443 22.50 22.93 12.35
N GLU A 444 21.76 24.04 12.39
CA GLU A 444 20.66 24.27 13.33
C GLU A 444 19.49 23.30 13.11
N ASP A 445 19.16 22.98 11.85
CA ASP A 445 18.10 22.01 11.53
C ASP A 445 18.41 20.62 12.06
N VAL A 446 19.68 20.20 11.96
CA VAL A 446 20.16 18.90 12.47
C VAL A 446 20.14 18.89 13.99
N PHE A 447 20.57 19.96 14.64
CA PHE A 447 20.59 20.04 16.11
C PHE A 447 19.20 20.13 16.71
N LYS A 448 18.25 20.76 16.01
CA LYS A 448 16.85 20.76 16.41
C LYS A 448 16.28 19.34 16.49
N VAL A 449 16.69 18.45 15.60
CA VAL A 449 16.29 17.02 15.65
C VAL A 449 16.84 16.33 16.90
N PHE A 450 18.08 16.62 17.33
CA PHE A 450 18.64 16.06 18.57
C PHE A 450 17.90 16.57 19.80
N GLN A 451 17.59 17.86 19.81
CA GLN A 451 16.88 18.48 20.92
C GLN A 451 15.46 17.94 21.04
N ASP A 452 14.76 17.74 19.92
CA ASP A 452 13.42 17.14 19.90
C ASP A 452 13.44 15.68 20.39
N PHE A 453 14.48 14.92 20.00
CA PHE A 453 14.71 13.58 20.52
C PHE A 453 14.95 13.55 22.02
N LEU A 454 15.89 14.35 22.54
CA LEU A 454 16.21 14.40 23.96
C LEU A 454 15.05 14.94 24.80
N THR A 455 14.21 15.81 24.23
CA THR A 455 12.98 16.28 24.86
C THR A 455 11.94 15.17 24.97
N ALA A 456 11.80 14.34 23.93
CA ALA A 456 10.91 13.18 23.94
C ALA A 456 11.45 12.00 24.78
N HIS A 457 12.78 11.93 24.94
CA HIS A 457 13.51 10.85 25.59
C HIS A 457 14.55 11.39 26.60
N PRO A 458 14.11 11.97 27.73
CA PRO A 458 15.00 12.66 28.67
C PRO A 458 16.00 11.75 29.40
N THR A 459 15.78 10.43 29.35
CA THR A 459 16.69 9.42 29.91
C THR A 459 17.83 9.04 28.96
N GLU A 460 17.80 9.53 27.72
CA GLU A 460 18.77 9.21 26.66
C GLU A 460 19.83 10.30 26.49
N THR A 461 20.89 9.97 25.73
CA THR A 461 21.93 10.92 25.32
C THR A 461 22.24 10.76 23.84
N VAL A 462 22.70 11.83 23.19
CA VAL A 462 23.16 11.81 21.79
C VAL A 462 24.67 11.97 21.77
N LEU A 463 25.39 11.09 21.08
CA LEU A 463 26.80 11.30 20.79
C LEU A 463 26.93 11.87 19.37
N CYS A 464 27.30 13.13 19.25
CA CYS A 464 27.38 13.83 17.97
C CYS A 464 28.83 13.93 17.51
N SER A 465 29.17 13.44 16.32
CA SER A 465 30.51 13.61 15.78
C SER A 465 30.50 14.56 14.60
N ILE A 466 31.16 15.71 14.76
CA ILE A 466 31.24 16.72 13.72
C ILE A 466 32.60 16.61 13.04
N LYS A 467 32.58 16.47 11.72
CA LYS A 467 33.77 16.39 10.87
C LYS A 467 33.61 17.27 9.63
N TRP A 468 34.72 17.87 9.20
CA TRP A 468 34.85 18.50 7.89
C TRP A 468 35.08 17.44 6.80
N ASP A 469 34.23 17.41 5.77
CA ASP A 469 34.21 16.34 4.77
C ASP A 469 34.60 16.79 3.35
N TYR A 470 35.26 17.95 3.19
CA TYR A 470 35.72 18.45 1.89
C TYR A 470 37.24 18.26 1.70
N ASP A 471 37.63 17.62 0.60
CA ASP A 471 38.95 17.03 0.37
C ASP A 471 39.95 17.90 -0.41
N ARG A 472 39.68 19.19 -0.68
CA ARG A 472 40.55 19.98 -1.58
C ARG A 472 41.13 21.31 -1.09
N SER A 473 40.84 21.79 0.12
CA SER A 473 41.32 23.14 0.51
C SER A 473 41.69 23.34 1.98
N GLY A 474 41.75 22.27 2.77
CA GLY A 474 41.86 22.43 4.22
C GLY A 474 40.59 23.01 4.82
N GLN A 475 40.55 23.01 6.15
CA GLN A 475 39.42 23.47 6.93
C GLN A 475 39.22 24.99 6.81
N PRO A 476 37.98 25.51 6.65
CA PRO A 476 37.71 26.94 6.61
C PRO A 476 38.12 27.63 7.91
N SER A 477 38.65 28.86 7.81
CA SER A 477 39.12 29.63 8.96
C SER A 477 38.00 30.08 9.92
N ASP A 478 36.75 30.04 9.48
CA ASP A 478 35.55 30.42 10.23
C ASP A 478 34.81 29.22 10.84
N PHE A 479 35.29 28.00 10.63
CA PHE A 479 34.65 26.79 11.14
C PHE A 479 34.55 26.78 12.67
N GLU A 480 35.58 27.27 13.36
CA GLU A 480 35.58 27.38 14.82
C GLU A 480 34.55 28.39 15.31
N SER A 481 34.50 29.58 14.73
CA SER A 481 33.53 30.61 15.11
C SER A 481 32.09 30.17 14.82
N LEU A 482 31.88 29.40 13.75
CA LEU A 482 30.60 28.79 13.47
C LEU A 482 30.22 27.79 14.57
N LEU A 483 31.13 26.89 14.94
CA LEU A 483 30.88 25.93 16.03
C LEU A 483 30.68 26.61 17.39
N GLU A 484 31.48 27.62 17.72
CA GLU A 484 31.32 28.41 18.94
C GLU A 484 29.96 29.12 19.00
N SER A 485 29.50 29.65 17.87
CA SER A 485 28.17 30.27 17.79
C SER A 485 27.07 29.25 18.07
N LEU A 486 27.21 28.01 17.56
CA LEU A 486 26.27 26.91 17.79
C LEU A 486 26.22 26.46 19.26
N PHE A 487 27.30 26.65 20.03
CA PHE A 487 27.34 26.27 21.45
C PHE A 487 26.90 27.40 22.40
N ASN A 488 26.86 28.65 21.93
CA ASN A 488 26.70 29.84 22.79
C ASN A 488 25.45 30.71 22.49
N ASP A 489 24.56 30.32 21.58
CA ASP A 489 23.47 31.18 21.05
C ASP A 489 22.30 31.49 22.01
N GLY A 490 22.32 30.97 23.24
CA GLY A 490 21.26 31.21 24.23
C GLY A 490 19.96 30.42 24.02
N SER A 491 19.86 29.59 22.98
CA SER A 491 18.69 28.75 22.69
C SER A 491 18.97 27.23 22.77
N HIS A 492 20.23 26.83 22.97
CA HIS A 492 20.69 25.43 22.84
C HIS A 492 21.27 24.77 24.12
N GLY A 493 20.64 24.92 25.28
CA GLY A 493 21.07 24.34 26.57
C GLY A 493 21.18 22.80 26.67
N SER A 494 21.11 22.08 25.55
CA SER A 494 21.16 20.62 25.47
C SER A 494 22.57 20.07 25.22
N TRP A 495 23.63 20.87 25.14
CA TRP A 495 24.99 20.35 24.95
C TRP A 495 25.67 19.99 26.29
N TYR A 496 26.42 18.89 26.29
CA TYR A 496 27.40 18.60 27.31
C TYR A 496 28.69 19.35 26.98
N THR A 497 28.86 20.51 27.60
CA THR A 497 29.99 21.43 27.38
C THR A 497 31.04 21.36 28.49
N SER A 498 31.08 20.27 29.26
CA SER A 498 32.09 20.11 30.29
C SER A 498 33.44 19.70 29.71
N SER A 499 34.51 20.10 30.38
CA SER A 499 35.89 19.69 30.09
C SER A 499 36.28 18.36 30.73
N THR A 500 35.34 17.62 31.30
CA THR A 500 35.56 16.29 31.89
C THR A 500 34.80 15.23 31.12
N PHE A 501 35.26 13.98 31.17
CA PHE A 501 34.53 12.87 30.58
C PHE A 501 33.15 12.69 31.24
N PRO A 502 32.04 12.64 30.45
CA PRO A 502 30.70 12.60 31.00
C PRO A 502 30.43 11.29 31.72
N LYS A 503 29.89 11.36 32.94
CA LYS A 503 29.14 10.23 33.49
C LYS A 503 27.77 10.20 32.83
N LEU A 504 27.13 9.04 32.88
CA LEU A 504 25.81 8.89 32.27
C LEU A 504 24.80 9.91 32.79
N ASP A 505 24.72 10.10 34.10
CA ASP A 505 23.78 11.06 34.71
C ASP A 505 24.07 12.51 34.26
N ASP A 506 25.32 12.82 33.90
CA ASP A 506 25.69 14.13 33.38
C ASP A 506 25.35 14.29 31.89
N ALA A 507 25.24 13.18 31.15
CA ALA A 507 24.98 13.11 29.71
C ALA A 507 23.49 12.97 29.34
N ARG A 508 22.66 12.43 30.25
CA ARG A 508 21.22 12.28 30.02
C ARG A 508 20.55 13.61 29.71
N GLY A 509 19.70 13.61 28.68
CA GLY A 509 19.05 14.81 28.16
C GLY A 509 20.00 15.75 27.42
N LYS A 510 21.26 15.35 27.18
CA LYS A 510 22.28 16.16 26.51
C LYS A 510 22.89 15.49 25.28
N ILE A 511 23.44 16.33 24.43
CA ILE A 511 24.25 16.01 23.26
C ILE A 511 25.71 16.12 23.69
N VAL A 512 26.45 15.02 23.59
CA VAL A 512 27.88 14.98 23.86
C VAL A 512 28.64 15.03 22.53
N LEU A 513 29.52 16.01 22.39
CA LEU A 513 30.31 16.21 21.18
C LEU A 513 31.53 15.29 21.15
N ILE A 514 31.65 14.49 20.09
CA ILE A 514 32.85 13.75 19.68
C ILE A 514 33.59 14.60 18.64
N ARG A 515 34.65 15.28 19.06
CA ARG A 515 35.40 16.20 18.20
C ARG A 515 36.25 15.45 17.18
N ARG A 516 36.05 15.70 15.88
CA ARG A 516 36.86 15.14 14.77
C ARG A 516 37.43 16.23 13.84
N TYR A 517 37.78 17.38 14.43
CA TYR A 517 38.37 18.55 13.78
C TYR A 517 39.48 19.13 14.69
N ASN A 518 40.30 20.06 14.18
CA ASN A 518 41.57 20.42 14.83
C ASN A 518 41.45 21.46 15.96
N GLU A 519 40.41 22.28 15.97
CA GLU A 519 40.19 23.42 16.86
C GLU A 519 39.56 23.00 18.20
N ASN A 520 40.06 23.55 19.30
CA ASN A 520 39.75 23.05 20.64
C ASN A 520 38.80 23.99 21.37
N LEU A 521 37.55 23.58 21.49
CA LEU A 521 36.48 24.33 22.15
C LEU A 521 36.41 24.10 23.67
N GLY A 522 37.35 23.34 24.25
CA GLY A 522 37.40 23.07 25.69
C GLY A 522 36.49 21.93 26.17
N PHE A 523 35.90 21.15 25.25
CA PHE A 523 35.00 20.03 25.56
C PHE A 523 35.71 18.67 25.46
N TYR A 524 35.24 17.70 26.23
CA TYR A 524 35.94 16.42 26.39
C TYR A 524 35.32 15.29 25.55
N MET A 525 36.01 14.94 24.44
CA MET A 525 36.04 13.67 23.68
C MET A 525 36.80 13.98 22.36
N ASP A 526 38.12 14.16 22.48
CA ASP A 526 38.97 14.64 21.41
C ASP A 526 39.53 13.51 20.54
N VAL A 527 38.96 13.33 19.36
CA VAL A 527 39.40 12.36 18.35
C VAL A 527 39.65 13.03 17.00
N SER A 528 40.24 14.23 17.07
CA SER A 528 40.70 15.01 15.91
C SER A 528 41.64 14.24 14.98
N ASN A 529 42.38 13.27 15.52
CA ASN A 529 43.22 12.38 14.74
C ASN A 529 42.35 11.36 13.97
N ASN A 530 42.05 11.63 12.71
CA ASN A 530 41.23 10.76 11.85
C ASN A 530 41.96 9.46 11.39
N THR A 531 42.91 8.94 12.18
CA THR A 531 43.49 7.62 11.93
C THR A 531 42.50 6.51 12.25
N PRO A 532 42.58 5.36 11.53
CA PRO A 532 41.48 4.41 11.56
C PRO A 532 41.31 3.57 12.83
N ASP A 533 42.27 3.61 13.76
CA ASP A 533 42.16 3.10 15.13
C ASP A 533 43.06 3.98 15.99
N HIS A 534 42.46 4.77 16.87
CA HIS A 534 43.21 5.69 17.70
C HIS A 534 42.54 5.91 19.05
N THR A 535 43.38 6.23 20.04
CA THR A 535 42.96 6.67 21.36
C THR A 535 43.32 8.14 21.49
N ASP A 536 42.44 8.91 22.12
CA ASP A 536 42.70 10.30 22.46
C ASP A 536 43.90 10.44 23.42
N SER A 537 44.39 11.66 23.56
CA SER A 537 45.56 11.97 24.42
C SER A 537 45.33 11.66 25.89
N THR A 538 44.08 11.48 26.29
CA THR A 538 43.65 11.26 27.67
C THR A 538 43.48 9.79 28.02
N GLY A 539 43.43 8.93 27.01
CA GLY A 539 43.18 7.50 27.17
C GLY A 539 41.71 7.15 27.42
N GLN A 540 40.80 8.13 27.46
CA GLN A 540 39.40 7.93 27.84
C GLN A 540 38.47 7.69 26.65
N PHE A 541 38.93 7.89 25.41
CA PHE A 541 38.13 7.57 24.23
C PHE A 541 38.98 6.94 23.14
N ARG A 542 38.57 5.77 22.66
CA ARG A 542 39.21 5.06 21.55
C ARG A 542 38.19 4.80 20.45
N VAL A 543 38.57 5.04 19.20
CA VAL A 543 37.69 4.80 18.05
C VAL A 543 38.38 4.07 16.91
N GLN A 544 37.67 3.10 16.35
CA GLN A 544 37.96 2.50 15.07
C GLN A 544 37.04 3.06 14.00
N ASP A 545 37.63 3.58 12.91
CA ASP A 545 36.91 4.06 11.75
C ASP A 545 37.75 3.99 10.46
N ILE A 546 38.02 2.77 9.98
CA ILE A 546 38.45 2.58 8.58
C ILE A 546 37.28 2.92 7.68
N TYR A 547 37.12 4.20 7.36
CA TYR A 547 36.06 4.66 6.48
C TYR A 547 36.39 4.43 4.99
N ASN A 548 37.67 4.38 4.61
CA ASN A 548 38.13 4.16 3.22
C ASN A 548 39.09 2.96 3.09
N PRO A 549 38.60 1.71 3.27
CA PRO A 549 39.40 0.49 3.15
C PRO A 549 39.90 0.26 1.70
N SER A 550 40.92 -0.58 1.54
CA SER A 550 41.47 -0.91 0.21
C SER A 550 40.46 -1.61 -0.72
N THR A 551 40.80 -1.74 -2.01
CA THR A 551 40.08 -2.55 -3.00
C THR A 551 40.94 -3.75 -3.35
N LEU A 552 40.30 -4.83 -3.83
CA LEU A 552 41.01 -5.96 -4.42
C LEU A 552 41.57 -5.57 -5.81
N PRO A 553 42.50 -6.35 -6.39
CA PRO A 553 43.08 -6.06 -7.71
C PRO A 553 42.05 -5.96 -8.85
N ASP A 554 40.87 -6.54 -8.68
CA ASP A 554 39.74 -6.46 -9.61
C ASP A 554 38.87 -5.20 -9.43
N GLY A 555 39.26 -4.31 -8.51
CA GLY A 555 38.56 -3.07 -8.21
C GLY A 555 37.37 -3.24 -7.25
N THR A 556 37.08 -4.43 -6.75
CA THR A 556 35.96 -4.65 -5.81
C THR A 556 36.31 -4.26 -4.36
N PRO A 557 35.31 -3.95 -3.51
CA PRO A 557 35.54 -3.63 -2.10
C PRO A 557 36.29 -4.74 -1.37
N ASN A 558 37.40 -4.40 -0.70
CA ASN A 558 38.07 -5.35 0.18
C ASN A 558 37.37 -5.39 1.54
N TYR A 559 36.26 -6.13 1.60
CA TYR A 559 35.46 -6.31 2.81
C TYR A 559 36.25 -6.91 3.96
N ASP A 560 37.25 -7.76 3.66
CA ASP A 560 38.11 -8.37 4.67
C ASP A 560 38.97 -7.32 5.39
N THR A 561 39.46 -6.30 4.68
CA THR A 561 40.22 -5.20 5.31
C THR A 561 39.37 -4.49 6.36
N LYS A 562 38.13 -4.12 6.01
CA LYS A 562 37.22 -3.45 6.95
C LYS A 562 36.82 -4.38 8.09
N TRP A 563 36.40 -5.59 7.76
CA TRP A 563 35.95 -6.57 8.74
C TRP A 563 37.05 -6.97 9.72
N ASN A 564 38.29 -7.17 9.26
CA ASN A 564 39.41 -7.52 10.13
C ASN A 564 39.71 -6.39 11.12
N ALA A 565 39.59 -5.13 10.73
CA ALA A 565 39.75 -4.03 11.67
C ALA A 565 38.64 -3.97 12.72
N VAL A 566 37.39 -4.13 12.30
CA VAL A 566 36.23 -4.23 13.21
C VAL A 566 36.43 -5.40 14.19
N LYS A 567 36.76 -6.58 13.67
CA LYS A 567 36.95 -7.81 14.45
C LYS A 567 38.16 -7.70 15.39
N ASN A 568 39.28 -7.12 14.94
CA ASN A 568 40.45 -6.94 15.78
C ASN A 568 40.14 -5.98 16.93
N PHE A 569 39.41 -4.90 16.67
CA PHE A 569 38.95 -3.97 17.71
C PHE A 569 38.10 -4.68 18.76
N LEU A 570 37.08 -5.44 18.32
CA LEU A 570 36.22 -6.25 19.21
C LEU A 570 37.02 -7.31 19.99
N ASN A 571 38.05 -7.90 19.38
CA ASN A 571 38.90 -8.92 19.99
C ASN A 571 40.00 -8.34 20.90
N THR A 572 40.14 -7.02 21.05
CA THR A 572 41.15 -6.46 21.94
C THR A 572 40.93 -6.80 23.43
N ARG A 573 39.78 -7.44 23.77
CA ARG A 573 39.45 -8.09 25.07
C ARG A 573 39.94 -7.31 26.29
N GLN A 574 39.86 -5.98 26.25
CA GLN A 574 40.18 -5.18 27.41
C GLN A 574 39.09 -5.44 28.46
N PRO A 575 39.45 -5.69 29.73
CA PRO A 575 38.46 -5.75 30.80
C PRO A 575 37.65 -4.44 30.81
N PHE A 576 36.37 -4.53 31.19
CA PHE A 576 35.49 -3.35 31.25
C PHE A 576 36.18 -2.22 32.03
N ASN A 577 36.39 -1.09 31.35
CA ASN A 577 36.97 0.12 31.93
C ASN A 577 35.92 1.22 31.86
N SER A 578 35.31 1.55 33.00
CA SER A 578 34.31 2.63 33.11
C SER A 578 34.89 4.03 32.84
N SER A 579 36.20 4.15 32.74
CA SER A 579 36.91 5.40 32.43
C SER A 579 37.35 5.49 30.96
N GLN A 580 36.93 4.54 30.11
CA GLN A 580 37.23 4.56 28.68
C GLN A 580 36.02 4.15 27.84
N LEU A 581 35.68 4.96 26.84
CA LEU A 581 34.66 4.67 25.85
C LEU A 581 35.29 4.18 24.54
N ASN A 582 34.84 3.02 24.09
CA ASN A 582 35.28 2.42 22.84
C ASN A 582 34.18 2.58 21.79
N LEU A 583 34.52 3.10 20.61
CA LEU A 583 33.62 3.24 19.47
C LEU A 583 34.17 2.46 18.27
N ASN A 584 33.36 1.61 17.66
CA ASN A 584 33.75 0.80 16.51
C ASN A 584 32.78 1.03 15.35
N CYS A 585 33.24 1.65 14.27
CA CYS A 585 32.41 1.98 13.12
C CYS A 585 32.41 0.84 12.10
N LEU A 586 31.23 0.31 11.76
CA LEU A 586 31.04 -0.66 10.68
C LEU A 586 30.98 0.01 9.29
N SER A 587 30.69 1.30 9.25
CA SER A 587 30.51 2.10 8.03
C SER A 587 31.80 2.24 7.22
N ALA A 588 31.67 2.24 5.89
CA ALA A 588 32.78 2.49 4.97
C ALA A 588 32.26 3.00 3.61
N VAL A 589 33.13 3.67 2.87
CA VAL A 589 32.94 4.22 1.53
C VAL A 589 34.27 4.18 0.80
N LYS A 590 34.27 4.02 -0.53
CA LYS A 590 35.50 4.20 -1.32
C LYS A 590 35.23 4.91 -2.63
N ILE A 591 36.12 5.85 -2.94
CA ILE A 591 36.15 6.63 -4.18
C ILE A 591 37.48 6.31 -4.89
N GLU A 592 37.43 5.56 -5.98
CA GLU A 592 38.61 5.30 -6.82
C GLU A 592 38.42 5.88 -8.23
N GLY A 593 39.18 6.94 -8.53
CA GLY A 593 39.18 7.56 -9.86
C GLY A 593 37.80 8.03 -10.33
N ILE A 594 37.70 8.34 -11.63
CA ILE A 594 36.55 9.06 -12.20
C ILE A 594 35.25 8.22 -12.23
N ASN A 595 35.26 6.89 -12.03
CA ASN A 595 34.10 6.05 -12.40
C ASN A 595 33.67 4.92 -11.45
N VAL A 596 34.21 4.78 -10.24
CA VAL A 596 33.69 3.75 -9.29
C VAL A 596 33.51 4.33 -7.88
N LEU A 597 32.24 4.56 -7.52
CA LEU A 597 31.83 4.94 -6.17
C LEU A 597 31.14 3.74 -5.50
N TYR A 598 31.78 3.17 -4.49
CA TYR A 598 31.15 2.15 -3.65
C TYR A 598 30.38 2.81 -2.52
N LYS A 599 29.05 2.86 -2.68
CA LYS A 599 28.11 3.50 -1.75
C LYS A 599 28.13 2.80 -0.38
N PRO A 600 27.87 3.53 0.73
CA PRO A 600 27.82 2.97 2.09
C PRO A 600 26.93 1.74 2.26
N ALA A 601 25.84 1.62 1.48
CA ALA A 601 24.94 0.46 1.53
C ALA A 601 25.63 -0.86 1.14
N PHE A 602 26.60 -0.84 0.21
CA PHE A 602 27.34 -2.04 -0.19
C PHE A 602 28.25 -2.56 0.92
N TRP A 603 28.83 -1.65 1.70
CA TRP A 603 29.64 -2.00 2.87
C TRP A 603 28.76 -2.50 4.01
N ALA A 604 27.65 -1.83 4.29
CA ALA A 604 26.72 -2.23 5.35
C ALA A 604 26.14 -3.64 5.16
N ASN A 605 25.74 -4.00 3.93
CA ASN A 605 25.19 -5.34 3.64
C ASN A 605 26.15 -6.46 4.06
N GLU A 606 27.44 -6.28 3.79
CA GLU A 606 28.45 -7.29 4.08
C GLU A 606 28.94 -7.22 5.53
N ILE A 607 29.30 -6.03 6.01
CA ILE A 607 29.91 -5.85 7.33
C ILE A 607 28.90 -6.10 8.45
N ASN A 608 27.62 -5.71 8.28
CA ASN A 608 26.59 -5.99 9.28
C ASN A 608 26.28 -7.50 9.35
N ALA A 609 26.31 -8.21 8.23
CA ALA A 609 26.12 -9.66 8.21
C ALA A 609 27.23 -10.38 8.97
N ARG A 610 28.49 -9.99 8.75
CA ARG A 610 29.63 -10.54 9.47
C ARG A 610 29.59 -10.23 10.97
N MET A 611 29.12 -9.03 11.35
CA MET A 611 28.90 -8.67 12.75
C MET A 611 27.89 -9.61 13.43
N ARG A 612 26.76 -9.90 12.77
CA ARG A 612 25.77 -10.87 13.30
C ARG A 612 26.38 -12.26 13.48
N THR A 613 27.10 -12.76 12.47
CA THR A 613 27.78 -14.05 12.57
C THR A 613 28.77 -14.07 13.74
N TRP A 614 29.54 -13.00 13.93
CA TRP A 614 30.51 -12.91 15.01
C TRP A 614 29.84 -12.83 16.40
N LEU A 615 28.75 -12.07 16.55
CA LEU A 615 27.96 -12.02 17.79
C LEU A 615 27.47 -13.41 18.20
N GLY A 616 27.04 -14.24 17.24
CA GLY A 616 26.68 -15.63 17.50
C GLY A 616 27.84 -16.53 17.97
N THR A 617 29.11 -16.12 17.79
CA THR A 617 30.28 -16.90 18.26
C THR A 617 30.72 -16.57 19.69
N ILE A 618 30.19 -15.49 20.28
CA ILE A 618 30.60 -15.02 21.62
C ILE A 618 29.57 -15.32 22.72
N GLU A 619 28.50 -16.07 22.43
CA GLU A 619 27.36 -16.38 23.32
C GLU A 619 27.71 -17.00 24.69
N THR A 620 28.98 -17.36 24.94
CA THR A 620 29.42 -17.97 26.21
C THR A 620 30.38 -17.10 27.03
N GLN A 621 30.59 -15.81 26.67
CA GLN A 621 31.56 -14.93 27.36
C GLN A 621 30.99 -13.52 27.58
N THR A 622 31.12 -13.01 28.81
CA THR A 622 30.88 -11.60 29.13
C THR A 622 31.98 -10.74 28.51
N ALA A 623 31.65 -9.97 27.48
CA ALA A 623 32.59 -9.06 26.81
C ALA A 623 32.01 -7.64 26.72
N ASN A 624 32.81 -6.63 27.07
CA ASN A 624 32.48 -5.24 26.77
C ASN A 624 32.84 -4.96 25.31
N LEU A 625 31.83 -4.69 24.49
CA LEU A 625 32.00 -4.41 23.06
C LEU A 625 32.14 -2.92 22.75
N GLY A 626 31.95 -2.05 23.75
CA GLY A 626 31.82 -0.62 23.54
C GLY A 626 30.58 -0.27 22.72
N ILE A 627 30.65 0.85 22.02
CA ILE A 627 29.64 1.29 21.05
C ILE A 627 30.03 0.74 19.67
N VAL A 628 29.10 0.04 19.02
CA VAL A 628 29.27 -0.39 17.63
C VAL A 628 28.36 0.46 16.75
N ALA A 629 28.93 1.43 16.04
CA ALA A 629 28.16 2.25 15.13
C ALA A 629 28.02 1.57 13.76
N MET A 630 26.81 1.48 13.24
CA MET A 630 26.54 0.79 11.98
C MET A 630 25.59 1.56 11.08
N ASP A 631 25.83 1.50 9.77
CA ASP A 631 24.92 2.03 8.76
C ASP A 631 23.81 1.02 8.46
N PHE A 632 22.59 1.51 8.24
CA PHE A 632 21.42 0.73 7.83
C PHE A 632 21.16 -0.51 8.72
N PRO A 633 20.96 -0.34 10.05
CA PRO A 633 20.65 -1.46 10.96
C PRO A 633 19.29 -2.13 10.66
N ASP A 634 18.40 -1.44 9.95
CA ASP A 634 16.96 -1.77 9.79
C ASP A 634 16.60 -2.46 8.45
N VAL A 635 17.57 -3.00 7.70
CA VAL A 635 17.33 -3.63 6.38
C VAL A 635 16.61 -4.99 6.55
N PRO A 636 15.61 -5.36 5.72
CA PRO A 636 14.84 -6.61 5.89
C PRO A 636 15.72 -7.86 6.03
N GLY A 637 15.49 -8.64 7.11
CA GLY A 637 16.30 -9.81 7.49
C GLY A 637 17.30 -9.56 8.63
N SER A 638 17.32 -8.37 9.21
CA SER A 638 18.16 -7.99 10.36
C SER A 638 17.44 -8.18 11.70
N ASP A 639 17.13 -9.42 12.05
CA ASP A 639 16.80 -9.72 13.44
C ASP A 639 18.09 -9.62 14.28
N TRP A 640 18.24 -8.50 14.98
CA TRP A 640 19.31 -8.31 15.96
C TRP A 640 18.88 -8.79 17.35
N SER A 641 17.79 -9.55 17.48
CA SER A 641 17.51 -10.27 18.72
C SER A 641 18.53 -11.41 18.87
N PHE A 642 19.57 -11.12 19.63
CA PHE A 642 20.49 -12.13 20.13
C PHE A 642 20.35 -12.12 21.65
N SER A 643 20.23 -13.31 22.25
CA SER A 643 20.37 -13.44 23.69
C SER A 643 21.86 -13.57 23.99
N VAL A 644 22.53 -12.47 24.35
CA VAL A 644 23.78 -12.66 25.10
C VAL A 644 23.37 -13.01 26.52
N LYS A 645 23.83 -14.17 27.02
CA LYS A 645 23.66 -14.53 28.42
C LYS A 645 24.66 -13.82 29.30
#